data_AF-A0A1Q8TR51-F1
#
_entry.id   AF-A0A1Q8TR51-F1
#
_cell.length_a   1.000
_cell.length_b   1.000
_cell.length_c   1.000
_cell.angle_alpha   90.00
_cell.angle_beta   90.00
_cell.angle_gamma   90.00
#
_symmetry.space_group_name_H-M   'P 1'
#
loop_
_entity.id
_entity.type
_entity.pdbx_description
1 polymer ?
#
loop_
_entity_poly.entity_id
_entity_poly.type
_entity_poly.pdbx_seq_one_letter_code
_entity_poly.pdbx_strand_id
1 'polypeptide(L)'
;MGTGSKSSHASYAVGPTTASETDDVVAEAPAQAMSDEEVQAKADLIVAMDLMGELADPPFALDPEDEVPTDPVERYDLFVGQVEQAQDAIEKLKEAGASDEEIEAHTKALKAQTLAYLNSLDEDDLREIAEAKGFEHPALVGLSGKGQHPLIHWLDPAYPGDIPSKAKIQAAALNRYNELLAGKTVGGMTLADLHEIEGTDPPLSGGAWKATPDEVTASAQAVTASIDAWTDASKTYGPQWQGKQAEALQTMLAAEQKLASADCPELGEDLAKTKAEAKLAVDEVLTHKYMHPKVVQPSVQEALATGQLSETEATHLSGQQLVTLMRPNTPESEVESLKAVAAKRQEQLSNLDAGYAAHIAVAPEGGQPLNLPSAGEPGAPQTIAAWAKNAGDVQDMQMAVKGWYAYTQQGGASDTPYAEHPALGPGKYLHPSDLTNDFKAWAAKQKLSDLRGVAAELGMDNNAKATRAQVQNYIAASFNEKYDQQAIKDKVTADVAKKEAAKAAKAAAAAAPSTKPGGGLASDEAVQALASKLPANATGSGAKPAAPAAKPLKAPKPGSFNANVQAMMAAVQHAKATHQDMPTRVDAKEVAGWSFGPGTTASNLGGTYAKTIHAAPDGSQWMFKADHNHGGALGHTEAAASHVLSLGGVPAVPVYHHKKADGTVGSIQPLLKDAKPFTSSPSQWTQSQVDAIVRSHVGSWLVGEHDGHQDNWLSTPSGGLVQIDRGQAFKHFGADKLSVDYAPSGGGGFTPVHQKLYQAALGSGLASGVKINPAAAHPVIKKFESMPDAQLRSILHSTAHEGAKSGVAWVPQMRSRAAKALKIPQSQVSNDQIATAFLDHAVERKNNLRQNFSDFFVKQLGLPSGASLKHGGGS
;
A
#
# COMPACT_ATOMS: atom_id res chain seq x y z
N MET A 1 21.87 57.00 6.75
CA MET A 1 23.24 57.36 6.33
C MET A 1 23.95 56.05 5.99
N GLY A 2 23.64 55.33 4.91
CA GLY A 2 23.91 55.53 3.47
C GLY A 2 24.42 54.14 2.99
N THR A 3 23.72 53.37 2.15
CA THR A 3 23.64 53.36 0.66
C THR A 3 24.96 53.15 -0.09
N GLY A 4 25.00 52.12 -0.96
CA GLY A 4 25.93 51.94 -2.10
C GLY A 4 26.76 50.66 -2.01
N SER A 5 26.48 49.54 -2.70
CA SER A 5 26.48 49.28 -4.16
C SER A 5 27.82 49.60 -4.85
N LYS A 6 28.54 48.58 -5.34
CA LYS A 6 28.76 48.29 -6.77
C LYS A 6 29.83 47.21 -7.02
N SER A 7 29.54 46.48 -8.08
CA SER A 7 30.21 45.35 -8.74
C SER A 7 31.45 45.75 -9.57
N SER A 8 32.30 44.76 -9.87
CA SER A 8 33.03 44.69 -11.16
C SER A 8 33.46 43.25 -11.48
N HIS A 9 32.94 42.71 -12.58
CA HIS A 9 33.50 41.59 -13.33
C HIS A 9 34.79 42.02 -14.05
N ALA A 10 35.74 41.10 -14.22
CA ALA A 10 36.62 41.07 -15.39
C ALA A 10 37.11 39.64 -15.64
N SER A 11 36.85 39.15 -16.85
CA SER A 11 37.12 37.82 -17.39
C SER A 11 38.44 37.77 -18.18
N TYR A 12 39.11 36.63 -18.07
CA TYR A 12 40.05 35.91 -18.96
C TYR A 12 40.93 36.61 -20.02
N ALA A 13 42.19 36.18 -20.06
CA ALA A 13 43.03 36.13 -21.25
C ALA A 13 43.61 34.71 -21.44
N VAL A 14 43.60 34.23 -22.69
CA VAL A 14 43.90 32.86 -23.11
C VAL A 14 45.21 32.80 -23.91
N GLY A 15 46.07 31.82 -23.57
CA GLY A 15 46.97 31.07 -24.46
C GLY A 15 48.40 31.59 -24.71
N PRO A 16 49.33 30.78 -25.27
CA PRO A 16 49.42 29.32 -25.34
C PRO A 16 50.84 28.76 -24.94
N THR A 17 51.08 27.48 -25.24
CA THR A 17 52.37 26.73 -25.38
C THR A 17 52.94 25.90 -24.20
N THR A 18 52.64 24.59 -24.28
CA THR A 18 53.56 23.41 -24.28
C THR A 18 54.41 23.01 -23.06
N ALA A 19 53.99 21.86 -22.50
CA ALA A 19 54.75 20.64 -22.18
C ALA A 19 55.96 20.67 -21.22
N SER A 20 55.81 20.05 -20.04
CA SER A 20 56.48 18.77 -19.71
C SER A 20 55.86 18.10 -18.48
N GLU A 21 55.83 16.78 -18.52
CA GLU A 21 55.25 15.79 -17.60
C GLU A 21 55.83 15.82 -16.16
N THR A 22 55.03 15.39 -15.16
CA THR A 22 55.14 14.04 -14.55
C THR A 22 54.04 13.80 -13.50
N ASP A 23 53.29 12.72 -13.76
CA ASP A 23 52.42 11.85 -12.97
C ASP A 23 52.17 12.07 -11.47
N ASP A 24 50.88 12.12 -11.11
CA ASP A 24 50.28 11.25 -10.09
C ASP A 24 48.77 11.13 -10.39
N VAL A 25 48.36 10.07 -11.09
CA VAL A 25 46.94 9.76 -11.36
C VAL A 25 46.60 8.42 -10.71
N VAL A 26 45.67 8.48 -9.76
CA VAL A 26 44.99 7.33 -9.18
C VAL A 26 44.18 6.66 -10.30
N ALA A 27 44.53 5.42 -10.64
CA ALA A 27 43.83 4.64 -11.66
C ALA A 27 42.44 4.21 -11.14
N GLU A 28 41.41 4.92 -11.59
CA GLU A 28 40.03 4.42 -11.64
C GLU A 28 39.90 3.41 -12.79
N ALA A 29 39.17 2.32 -12.57
CA ALA A 29 38.96 1.29 -13.57
C ALA A 29 38.06 1.81 -14.72
N PRO A 30 38.26 1.36 -15.97
CA PRO A 30 37.46 1.84 -17.09
C PRO A 30 36.03 1.28 -17.02
N ALA A 31 35.05 2.15 -16.81
CA ALA A 31 33.66 1.87 -17.14
C ALA A 31 33.56 1.62 -18.65
N GLN A 32 32.83 0.58 -19.08
CA GLN A 32 32.45 0.43 -20.48
C GLN A 32 31.68 1.69 -20.91
N ALA A 33 32.02 2.23 -22.07
CA ALA A 33 31.27 3.35 -22.64
C ALA A 33 29.85 2.87 -22.98
N MET A 34 28.84 3.54 -22.41
CA MET A 34 27.43 3.39 -22.79
C MET A 34 27.28 3.68 -24.29
N SER A 35 26.37 2.99 -24.98
CA SER A 35 26.07 3.31 -26.38
C SER A 35 25.38 4.68 -26.48
N ASP A 36 25.52 5.38 -27.61
CA ASP A 36 24.84 6.67 -27.83
C ASP A 36 23.31 6.53 -27.73
N GLU A 37 22.78 5.35 -28.07
CA GLU A 37 21.36 4.99 -27.95
C GLU A 37 20.93 4.83 -26.48
N GLU A 38 21.75 4.21 -25.64
CA GLU A 38 21.50 4.08 -24.19
C GLU A 38 21.57 5.45 -23.51
N VAL A 39 22.53 6.30 -23.89
CA VAL A 39 22.65 7.68 -23.37
C VAL A 39 21.42 8.51 -23.73
N GLN A 40 20.93 8.40 -24.96
CA GLN A 40 19.73 9.12 -25.39
C GLN A 40 18.47 8.62 -24.65
N ALA A 41 18.28 7.31 -24.53
CA ALA A 41 17.13 6.75 -23.82
C ALA A 41 17.14 7.10 -22.32
N LYS A 42 18.31 7.18 -21.67
CA LYS A 42 18.43 7.68 -20.29
C LYS A 42 18.10 9.17 -20.20
N ALA A 43 18.53 9.98 -21.16
CA ALA A 43 18.21 11.40 -21.19
C ALA A 43 16.70 11.63 -21.39
N ASP A 44 16.08 10.92 -22.32
CA ASP A 44 14.64 10.98 -22.59
C ASP A 44 13.84 10.55 -21.34
N LEU A 45 14.25 9.48 -20.66
CA LEU A 45 13.62 9.03 -19.42
C LEU A 45 13.72 10.08 -18.31
N ILE A 46 14.91 10.68 -18.11
CA ILE A 46 15.10 11.73 -17.10
C ILE A 46 14.21 12.94 -17.39
N VAL A 47 14.16 13.39 -18.65
CA VAL A 47 13.33 14.53 -19.05
C VAL A 47 11.84 14.24 -18.82
N ALA A 48 11.37 13.06 -19.23
CA ALA A 48 9.97 12.67 -19.00
C ALA A 48 9.64 12.58 -17.50
N MET A 49 10.54 12.01 -16.69
CA MET A 49 10.37 11.92 -15.24
C MET A 49 10.44 13.28 -14.54
N ASP A 50 11.30 14.20 -14.98
CA ASP A 50 11.37 15.55 -14.43
C ASP A 50 10.11 16.36 -14.79
N LEU A 51 9.63 16.30 -16.03
CA LEU A 51 8.40 16.96 -16.47
C LEU A 51 7.15 16.41 -15.73
N MET A 52 7.09 15.10 -15.47
CA MET A 52 6.05 14.53 -14.59
C MET A 52 6.14 15.07 -13.16
N GLY A 53 7.35 15.31 -12.66
CA GLY A 53 7.59 15.93 -11.37
C GLY A 53 7.08 17.37 -11.32
N GLU A 54 7.33 18.14 -12.38
CA GLU A 54 6.84 19.52 -12.52
C GLU A 54 5.31 19.58 -12.63
N LEU A 55 4.65 18.64 -13.31
CA LEU A 55 3.19 18.55 -13.34
C LEU A 55 2.58 18.23 -11.95
N ALA A 56 3.31 17.52 -11.09
CA ALA A 56 2.89 17.15 -9.73
C ALA A 56 3.14 18.25 -8.69
N ASP A 57 4.06 19.19 -8.96
CA ASP A 57 4.41 20.32 -8.09
C ASP A 57 4.86 21.51 -8.96
N PRO A 58 3.94 22.21 -9.65
CA PRO A 58 4.29 23.22 -10.64
C PRO A 58 5.10 24.35 -9.99
N PRO A 59 6.39 24.53 -10.34
CA PRO A 59 7.15 25.66 -9.86
C PRO A 59 6.62 26.95 -10.50
N PHE A 60 6.84 28.07 -9.81
CA PHE A 60 6.69 29.43 -10.31
C PHE A 60 7.08 29.54 -11.81
N ALA A 61 6.09 29.68 -12.70
CA ALA A 61 6.35 29.97 -14.11
C ALA A 61 7.16 31.28 -14.21
N LEU A 62 8.36 31.19 -14.80
CA LEU A 62 9.21 32.34 -15.08
C LEU A 62 8.95 32.95 -16.46
N ASP A 63 8.03 32.38 -17.26
CA ASP A 63 7.62 32.90 -18.56
C ASP A 63 6.10 32.70 -18.78
N PRO A 64 5.33 33.74 -19.20
CA PRO A 64 3.89 33.64 -19.46
C PRO A 64 3.49 32.79 -20.68
N GLU A 65 4.43 32.13 -21.37
CA GLU A 65 4.15 31.15 -22.43
C GLU A 65 4.18 29.68 -21.94
N ASP A 66 4.63 29.43 -20.69
CA ASP A 66 4.73 28.10 -20.06
C ASP A 66 3.66 27.88 -18.96
N GLU A 67 2.45 28.42 -19.12
CA GLU A 67 1.35 28.19 -18.17
C GLU A 67 0.85 26.74 -18.25
N VAL A 68 1.13 25.94 -17.21
CA VAL A 68 0.49 24.63 -17.03
C VAL A 68 -1.03 24.82 -17.03
N PRO A 69 -1.80 24.06 -17.83
CA PRO A 69 -3.25 24.19 -17.89
C PRO A 69 -3.88 24.14 -16.50
N THR A 70 -4.89 24.98 -16.24
CA THR A 70 -5.62 24.95 -14.97
C THR A 70 -6.69 23.87 -14.92
N ASP A 71 -7.11 23.37 -16.10
CA ASP A 71 -8.10 22.31 -16.24
C ASP A 71 -7.47 20.96 -15.81
N PRO A 72 -8.07 20.23 -14.83
CA PRO A 72 -7.59 18.92 -14.41
C PRO A 72 -7.52 17.89 -15.54
N VAL A 73 -8.41 17.94 -16.53
CA VAL A 73 -8.43 17.03 -17.68
C VAL A 73 -7.25 17.28 -18.61
N GLU A 74 -6.98 18.55 -18.95
CA GLU A 74 -5.85 18.92 -19.81
C GLU A 74 -4.50 18.63 -19.12
N ARG A 75 -4.39 18.89 -17.81
CA ARG A 75 -3.21 18.50 -17.02
C ARG A 75 -2.99 16.99 -17.02
N TYR A 76 -4.07 16.22 -16.86
CA TYR A 76 -4.00 14.78 -16.90
C TYR A 76 -3.59 14.25 -18.28
N ASP A 77 -4.05 14.85 -19.38
CA ASP A 77 -3.61 14.46 -20.73
C ASP A 77 -2.12 14.73 -20.98
N LEU A 78 -1.61 15.87 -20.50
CA LEU A 78 -0.18 16.14 -20.51
C LEU A 78 0.60 15.11 -19.68
N PHE A 79 0.10 14.78 -18.50
CA PHE A 79 0.67 13.75 -17.64
C PHE A 79 0.70 12.38 -18.32
N VAL A 80 -0.38 11.95 -18.97
CA VAL A 80 -0.43 10.68 -19.72
C VAL A 80 0.63 10.68 -20.82
N GLY A 81 0.76 11.78 -21.58
CA GLY A 81 1.78 11.89 -22.62
C GLY A 81 3.22 11.76 -22.08
N GLN A 82 3.50 12.26 -20.88
CA GLN A 82 4.82 12.08 -20.24
C GLN A 82 5.04 10.63 -19.75
N VAL A 83 3.98 9.96 -19.29
CA VAL A 83 4.07 8.55 -18.90
C VAL A 83 4.36 7.65 -20.11
N GLU A 84 3.70 7.89 -21.23
CA GLU A 84 3.94 7.18 -22.49
C GLU A 84 5.39 7.37 -22.96
N GLN A 85 5.91 8.61 -22.91
CA GLN A 85 7.31 8.89 -23.24
C GLN A 85 8.30 8.18 -22.31
N ALA A 86 8.00 8.10 -21.00
CA ALA A 86 8.82 7.37 -20.05
C ALA A 86 8.77 5.85 -20.28
N GLN A 87 7.61 5.30 -20.66
CA GLN A 87 7.47 3.88 -21.02
C GLN A 87 8.28 3.54 -22.28
N ASP A 88 8.18 4.36 -23.33
CA ASP A 88 8.95 4.23 -24.57
C ASP A 88 10.46 4.32 -24.29
N ALA A 89 10.89 5.21 -23.41
CA ALA A 89 12.29 5.33 -23.03
C ALA A 89 12.80 4.09 -22.26
N ILE A 90 11.99 3.54 -21.36
CA ILE A 90 12.29 2.28 -20.66
C ILE A 90 12.40 1.11 -21.64
N GLU A 91 11.51 1.04 -22.64
CA GLU A 91 11.57 0.01 -23.68
C GLU A 91 12.82 0.14 -24.54
N LYS A 92 13.19 1.36 -24.96
CA LYS A 92 14.46 1.63 -25.66
C LYS A 92 15.69 1.29 -24.82
N LEU A 93 15.66 1.52 -23.50
CA LEU A 93 16.75 1.10 -22.60
C LEU A 93 16.89 -0.42 -22.58
N LYS A 94 15.76 -1.13 -22.57
CA LYS A 94 15.74 -2.59 -22.63
C LYS A 94 16.31 -3.09 -23.96
N GLU A 95 15.94 -2.47 -25.07
CA GLU A 95 16.47 -2.78 -26.42
C GLU A 95 17.98 -2.47 -26.53
N ALA A 96 18.45 -1.40 -25.88
CA ALA A 96 19.85 -1.00 -25.83
C ALA A 96 20.72 -1.88 -24.91
N GLY A 97 20.11 -2.83 -24.19
CA GLY A 97 20.82 -3.82 -23.36
C GLY A 97 20.99 -3.43 -21.89
N ALA A 98 20.19 -2.50 -21.36
CA ALA A 98 20.13 -2.22 -19.94
C ALA A 98 19.74 -3.47 -19.12
N SER A 99 20.22 -3.56 -17.88
CA SER A 99 19.95 -4.73 -17.04
C SER A 99 18.49 -4.83 -16.63
N ASP A 100 17.98 -6.05 -16.44
CA ASP A 100 16.58 -6.25 -15.98
C ASP A 100 16.32 -5.58 -14.62
N GLU A 101 17.33 -5.51 -13.75
CA GLU A 101 17.27 -4.80 -12.46
C GLU A 101 17.12 -3.28 -12.64
N GLU A 102 17.80 -2.70 -13.62
CA GLU A 102 17.69 -1.28 -14.00
C GLU A 102 16.33 -1.00 -14.62
N ILE A 103 15.84 -1.86 -15.51
CA ILE A 103 14.49 -1.76 -16.09
C ILE A 103 13.41 -1.90 -15.01
N GLU A 104 13.55 -2.84 -14.08
CA GLU A 104 12.61 -2.99 -12.96
C GLU A 104 12.65 -1.77 -12.03
N ALA A 105 13.84 -1.24 -11.74
CA ALA A 105 13.99 -0.04 -10.93
C ALA A 105 13.33 1.19 -11.59
N HIS A 106 13.54 1.41 -12.89
CA HIS A 106 12.91 2.49 -13.64
C HIS A 106 11.40 2.30 -13.76
N THR A 107 10.93 1.09 -14.04
CA THR A 107 9.48 0.77 -14.07
C THR A 107 8.82 1.01 -12.72
N LYS A 108 9.50 0.66 -11.63
CA LYS A 108 9.03 0.89 -10.26
C LYS A 108 9.04 2.37 -9.89
N ALA A 109 10.05 3.12 -10.34
CA ALA A 109 10.13 4.56 -10.15
C ALA A 109 9.02 5.29 -10.90
N LEU A 110 8.78 4.92 -12.17
CA LEU A 110 7.67 5.42 -12.98
C LEU A 110 6.34 5.18 -12.27
N LYS A 111 6.05 3.94 -11.85
CA LYS A 111 4.84 3.62 -11.08
C LYS A 111 4.72 4.39 -9.79
N ALA A 112 5.82 4.63 -9.07
CA ALA A 112 5.78 5.43 -7.85
C ALA A 112 5.43 6.89 -8.13
N GLN A 113 5.88 7.43 -9.28
CA GLN A 113 5.64 8.80 -9.68
C GLN A 113 4.24 9.01 -10.25
N THR A 114 3.73 8.10 -11.09
CA THR A 114 2.33 8.13 -11.54
C THR A 114 1.37 8.04 -10.36
N LEU A 115 1.68 7.15 -9.41
CA LEU A 115 0.93 7.02 -8.17
C LEU A 115 0.99 8.30 -7.32
N ALA A 116 2.14 8.97 -7.25
CA ALA A 116 2.29 10.22 -6.50
C ALA A 116 1.46 11.35 -7.12
N TYR A 117 1.51 11.52 -8.44
CA TYR A 117 0.70 12.51 -9.17
C TYR A 117 -0.80 12.27 -8.94
N LEU A 118 -1.28 11.04 -9.14
CA LEU A 118 -2.70 10.73 -8.99
C LEU A 118 -3.18 10.81 -7.53
N ASN A 119 -2.31 10.55 -6.55
CA ASN A 119 -2.63 10.79 -5.13
C ASN A 119 -2.56 12.28 -4.74
N SER A 120 -2.01 13.15 -5.59
CA SER A 120 -1.99 14.60 -5.36
C SER A 120 -3.30 15.28 -5.76
N LEU A 121 -4.04 14.67 -6.71
CA LEU A 121 -5.36 15.10 -7.14
C LEU A 121 -6.38 14.88 -6.01
N ASP A 122 -7.30 15.82 -5.85
CA ASP A 122 -8.43 15.63 -4.94
C ASP A 122 -9.53 14.75 -5.56
N GLU A 123 -10.55 14.43 -4.78
CA GLU A 123 -11.62 13.53 -5.25
C GLU A 123 -12.45 14.12 -6.39
N ASP A 124 -12.58 15.44 -6.47
CA ASP A 124 -13.40 16.09 -7.49
C ASP A 124 -12.61 16.14 -8.81
N ASP A 125 -11.32 16.49 -8.77
CA ASP A 125 -10.39 16.39 -9.90
C ASP A 125 -10.36 14.94 -10.44
N LEU A 126 -10.25 13.94 -9.57
CA LEU A 126 -10.25 12.53 -9.97
C LEU A 126 -11.56 12.10 -10.65
N ARG A 127 -12.71 12.60 -10.19
CA ARG A 127 -14.02 12.29 -10.78
C ARG A 127 -14.18 12.95 -12.14
N GLU A 128 -13.84 14.23 -12.23
CA GLU A 128 -13.91 15.00 -13.48
C GLU A 128 -13.02 14.38 -14.57
N ILE A 129 -11.78 14.02 -14.22
CA ILE A 129 -10.87 13.32 -15.14
C ILE A 129 -11.46 11.96 -15.51
N ALA A 130 -11.93 11.18 -14.54
CA ALA A 130 -12.48 9.86 -14.82
C ALA A 130 -13.69 9.92 -15.77
N GLU A 131 -14.61 10.85 -15.54
CA GLU A 131 -15.75 11.10 -16.43
C GLU A 131 -15.31 11.48 -17.84
N ALA A 132 -14.37 12.43 -17.96
CA ALA A 132 -13.81 12.85 -19.24
C ALA A 132 -13.09 11.72 -19.99
N LYS A 133 -12.59 10.71 -19.27
CA LYS A 133 -11.97 9.50 -19.84
C LYS A 133 -12.94 8.32 -20.00
N GLY A 134 -14.24 8.54 -19.79
CA GLY A 134 -15.30 7.56 -20.06
C GLY A 134 -15.60 6.61 -18.90
N PHE A 135 -15.22 6.97 -17.66
CA PHE A 135 -15.65 6.25 -16.47
C PHE A 135 -17.11 6.58 -16.15
N GLU A 136 -17.97 5.58 -16.10
CA GLU A 136 -19.39 5.78 -15.79
C GLU A 136 -19.60 5.79 -14.27
N HIS A 137 -20.33 6.80 -13.79
CA HIS A 137 -20.69 7.02 -12.39
C HIS A 137 -19.51 7.12 -11.40
N PRO A 138 -18.57 8.07 -11.61
CA PRO A 138 -17.37 8.21 -10.77
C PRO A 138 -17.70 8.55 -9.30
N ALA A 139 -18.89 9.08 -8.99
CA ALA A 139 -19.31 9.34 -7.61
C ALA A 139 -19.60 8.04 -6.82
N LEU A 140 -19.77 6.90 -7.50
CA LEU A 140 -20.11 5.62 -6.87
C LEU A 140 -18.91 4.76 -6.48
N VAL A 141 -17.69 5.28 -6.62
CA VAL A 141 -16.46 4.63 -6.17
C VAL A 141 -15.80 5.44 -5.05
N GLY A 142 -14.94 4.80 -4.26
CA GLY A 142 -14.31 5.46 -3.10
C GLY A 142 -15.19 5.63 -1.86
N LEU A 143 -16.48 5.25 -1.92
CA LEU A 143 -17.48 5.42 -0.85
C LEU A 143 -17.10 4.84 0.54
N SER A 144 -16.16 3.90 0.61
CA SER A 144 -15.74 3.29 1.87
C SER A 144 -14.75 4.16 2.67
N GLY A 145 -14.11 5.14 2.03
CA GLY A 145 -13.07 5.99 2.63
C GLY A 145 -11.87 5.21 3.19
N LYS A 146 -11.69 3.94 2.81
CA LYS A 146 -10.61 3.06 3.28
C LYS A 146 -9.65 2.75 2.15
N GLY A 147 -8.36 3.06 2.37
CA GLY A 147 -7.30 2.78 1.40
C GLY A 147 -7.22 3.84 0.30
N GLN A 148 -6.48 3.52 -0.75
CA GLN A 148 -6.31 4.38 -1.91
C GLN A 148 -7.63 4.53 -2.69
N HIS A 149 -7.93 5.74 -3.18
CA HIS A 149 -9.14 5.97 -3.98
C HIS A 149 -9.13 5.08 -5.23
N PRO A 150 -10.19 4.32 -5.54
CA PRO A 150 -10.19 3.37 -6.66
C PRO A 150 -9.91 4.04 -8.02
N LEU A 151 -10.36 5.29 -8.22
CA LEU A 151 -10.08 6.02 -9.47
C LEU A 151 -8.59 6.26 -9.68
N ILE A 152 -7.76 6.30 -8.64
CA ILE A 152 -6.30 6.43 -8.80
C ILE A 152 -5.75 5.22 -9.54
N HIS A 153 -6.17 4.00 -9.18
CA HIS A 153 -5.75 2.79 -9.89
C HIS A 153 -6.35 2.73 -11.30
N TRP A 154 -7.57 3.22 -11.50
CA TRP A 154 -8.23 3.22 -12.81
C TRP A 154 -7.60 4.22 -13.79
N LEU A 155 -7.27 5.42 -13.31
CA LEU A 155 -6.64 6.50 -14.07
C LEU A 155 -5.13 6.32 -14.25
N ASP A 156 -4.48 5.31 -13.67
CA ASP A 156 -3.02 5.20 -13.79
C ASP A 156 -2.57 4.65 -15.15
N PRO A 157 -1.93 5.46 -16.03
CA PRO A 157 -1.45 5.01 -17.34
C PRO A 157 -0.23 4.07 -17.25
N ALA A 158 0.42 3.96 -16.08
CA ALA A 158 1.45 2.94 -15.86
C ALA A 158 0.89 1.51 -15.86
N TYR A 159 -0.44 1.37 -15.82
CA TYR A 159 -1.16 0.12 -15.95
C TYR A 159 -1.89 0.05 -17.30
N PRO A 160 -1.80 -1.08 -18.04
CA PRO A 160 -2.57 -1.26 -19.27
C PRO A 160 -4.08 -1.05 -19.03
N GLY A 161 -4.76 -0.39 -19.98
CA GLY A 161 -6.19 -0.11 -19.88
C GLY A 161 -7.07 -1.36 -19.76
N ASP A 162 -6.59 -2.49 -20.26
CA ASP A 162 -7.33 -3.76 -20.34
C ASP A 162 -7.21 -4.65 -19.09
N ILE A 163 -6.55 -4.20 -18.01
CA ILE A 163 -6.32 -5.07 -16.86
C ILE A 163 -7.61 -5.36 -16.08
N PRO A 164 -7.81 -6.60 -15.61
CA PRO A 164 -9.02 -7.00 -14.88
C PRO A 164 -9.34 -6.16 -13.64
N SER A 165 -8.33 -5.55 -13.00
CA SER A 165 -8.55 -4.70 -11.82
C SER A 165 -9.20 -3.37 -12.17
N LYS A 166 -8.92 -2.76 -13.33
CA LYS A 166 -9.60 -1.54 -13.79
C LYS A 166 -11.06 -1.82 -14.13
N ALA A 167 -11.32 -2.90 -14.88
CA ALA A 167 -12.68 -3.34 -15.20
C ALA A 167 -13.53 -3.61 -13.94
N LYS A 168 -12.94 -4.22 -12.90
CA LYS A 168 -13.63 -4.44 -11.61
C LYS A 168 -14.06 -3.16 -10.90
N ILE A 169 -13.31 -2.06 -11.06
CA ILE A 169 -13.64 -0.77 -10.44
C ILE A 169 -14.86 -0.16 -11.13
N GLN A 170 -14.86 -0.15 -12.48
CA GLN A 170 -16.01 0.27 -13.29
C GLN A 170 -17.25 -0.58 -12.99
N ALA A 171 -17.12 -1.92 -13.02
CA ALA A 171 -18.21 -2.83 -12.71
C ALA A 171 -18.80 -2.62 -11.30
N ALA A 172 -17.97 -2.27 -10.32
CA ALA A 172 -18.44 -1.96 -8.97
C ALA A 172 -19.23 -0.63 -8.91
N ALA A 173 -18.84 0.39 -9.68
CA ALA A 173 -19.60 1.64 -9.80
C ALA A 173 -20.98 1.38 -10.40
N LEU A 174 -21.04 0.60 -11.47
CA LEU A 174 -22.29 0.26 -12.16
C LEU A 174 -23.21 -0.62 -11.32
N ASN A 175 -22.69 -1.61 -10.61
CA ASN A 175 -23.50 -2.41 -9.69
C ASN A 175 -24.16 -1.54 -8.64
N ARG A 176 -23.44 -0.55 -8.10
CA ARG A 176 -23.98 0.43 -7.16
C ARG A 176 -25.02 1.34 -7.82
N TYR A 177 -24.80 1.74 -9.06
CA TYR A 177 -25.80 2.53 -9.79
C TYR A 177 -27.10 1.74 -9.97
N ASN A 178 -27.00 0.46 -10.32
CA ASN A 178 -28.15 -0.44 -10.42
C ASN A 178 -28.83 -0.66 -9.06
N GLU A 179 -28.08 -0.71 -7.96
CA GLU A 179 -28.65 -0.71 -6.61
C GLU A 179 -29.47 0.57 -6.35
N LEU A 180 -28.98 1.75 -6.74
CA LEU A 180 -29.69 3.01 -6.61
C LEU A 180 -30.95 3.07 -7.49
N LEU A 181 -30.86 2.63 -8.75
CA LEU A 181 -32.00 2.49 -9.65
C LEU A 181 -33.06 1.53 -9.12
N ALA A 182 -32.65 0.47 -8.43
CA ALA A 182 -33.54 -0.47 -7.73
C ALA A 182 -34.16 0.13 -6.44
N GLY A 183 -33.92 1.41 -6.13
CA GLY A 183 -34.42 2.09 -4.94
C GLY A 183 -33.70 1.71 -3.65
N LYS A 184 -32.53 1.06 -3.73
CA LYS A 184 -31.64 0.85 -2.58
C LYS A 184 -30.77 2.10 -2.35
N THR A 185 -30.05 2.13 -1.24
CA THR A 185 -29.08 3.18 -0.94
C THR A 185 -27.66 2.62 -0.98
N VAL A 186 -26.72 3.36 -1.57
CA VAL A 186 -25.31 2.98 -1.63
C VAL A 186 -24.48 3.97 -0.84
N GLY A 187 -23.77 3.51 0.19
CA GLY A 187 -23.01 4.42 1.06
C GLY A 187 -23.87 5.47 1.78
N GLY A 188 -25.19 5.26 1.86
CA GLY A 188 -26.16 6.24 2.37
C GLY A 188 -26.70 7.21 1.32
N MET A 189 -26.20 7.17 0.09
CA MET A 189 -26.65 7.95 -1.06
C MET A 189 -27.89 7.33 -1.70
N THR A 190 -28.83 8.17 -2.14
CA THR A 190 -29.99 7.80 -2.97
C THR A 190 -29.72 8.10 -4.44
N LEU A 191 -30.58 7.60 -5.34
CA LEU A 191 -30.49 7.93 -6.78
C LEU A 191 -30.59 9.44 -7.04
N ALA A 192 -31.43 10.15 -6.26
CA ALA A 192 -31.57 11.59 -6.37
C ALA A 192 -30.28 12.32 -5.98
N ASP A 193 -29.63 11.87 -4.90
CA ASP A 193 -28.35 12.44 -4.46
C ASP A 193 -27.25 12.22 -5.51
N LEU A 194 -27.24 11.06 -6.19
CA LEU A 194 -26.28 10.78 -7.27
C LEU A 194 -26.46 11.73 -8.46
N HIS A 195 -27.70 11.91 -8.92
CA HIS A 195 -28.01 12.82 -10.03
C HIS A 195 -27.70 14.28 -9.69
N GLU A 196 -27.87 14.68 -8.42
CA GLU A 196 -27.44 16.01 -7.96
C GLU A 196 -25.91 16.16 -7.98
N ILE A 197 -25.17 15.10 -7.62
CA ILE A 197 -23.70 15.11 -7.61
C ILE A 197 -23.11 15.06 -9.02
N GLU A 198 -23.64 14.22 -9.90
CA GLU A 198 -23.13 14.02 -11.27
C GLU A 198 -23.78 14.97 -12.29
N GLY A 199 -24.77 15.76 -11.89
CA GLY A 199 -25.49 16.66 -12.79
C GLY A 199 -26.26 15.94 -13.91
N THR A 200 -26.64 14.67 -13.69
CA THR A 200 -27.29 13.80 -14.68
C THR A 200 -28.80 13.70 -14.46
N ASP A 201 -29.56 13.48 -15.52
CA ASP A 201 -31.00 13.21 -15.45
C ASP A 201 -31.29 11.70 -15.37
N PRO A 202 -32.41 11.27 -14.74
CA PRO A 202 -32.81 9.87 -14.72
C PRO A 202 -32.97 9.30 -16.14
N PRO A 203 -32.57 8.03 -16.37
CA PRO A 203 -32.64 7.44 -17.70
C PRO A 203 -34.09 7.39 -18.21
N LEU A 204 -34.32 7.99 -19.37
CA LEU A 204 -35.60 7.91 -20.09
C LEU A 204 -35.77 6.52 -20.72
N SER A 205 -36.98 5.95 -20.63
CA SER A 205 -37.30 4.63 -21.17
C SER A 205 -37.31 4.62 -22.70
N GLY A 206 -36.28 4.03 -23.31
CA GLY A 206 -36.27 3.65 -24.73
C GLY A 206 -35.99 2.15 -24.84
N GLY A 207 -37.02 1.34 -25.11
CA GLY A 207 -36.87 -0.10 -25.34
C GLY A 207 -37.08 -0.48 -26.81
N ALA A 208 -36.63 -1.67 -27.19
CA ALA A 208 -36.72 -2.20 -28.55
C ALA A 208 -38.13 -2.70 -28.94
N TRP A 209 -39.02 -2.93 -27.96
CA TRP A 209 -40.41 -3.34 -28.22
C TRP A 209 -41.38 -2.68 -27.24
N LYS A 210 -42.60 -2.37 -27.70
CA LYS A 210 -43.64 -1.74 -26.88
C LYS A 210 -44.36 -2.79 -26.02
N ALA A 211 -44.27 -2.65 -24.70
CA ALA A 211 -44.85 -3.54 -23.70
C ALA A 211 -45.95 -2.84 -22.91
N THR A 212 -46.97 -3.60 -22.51
CA THR A 212 -47.96 -3.18 -21.51
C THR A 212 -47.44 -3.39 -20.07
N PRO A 213 -47.99 -2.72 -19.05
CA PRO A 213 -47.61 -2.93 -17.65
C PRO A 213 -47.71 -4.39 -17.19
N ASP A 214 -48.74 -5.11 -17.68
CA ASP A 214 -48.93 -6.53 -17.39
C ASP A 214 -47.83 -7.39 -18.04
N GLU A 215 -47.39 -7.06 -19.26
CA GLU A 215 -46.31 -7.76 -19.95
C GLU A 215 -44.93 -7.49 -19.33
N VAL A 216 -44.71 -6.28 -18.81
CA VAL A 216 -43.51 -5.96 -18.01
C VAL A 216 -43.52 -6.78 -16.73
N THR A 217 -44.66 -6.84 -16.03
CA THR A 217 -44.82 -7.66 -14.82
C THR A 217 -44.57 -9.14 -15.10
N ALA A 218 -45.14 -9.68 -16.18
CA ALA A 218 -44.92 -11.07 -16.59
C ALA A 218 -43.46 -11.33 -16.97
N SER A 219 -42.79 -10.38 -17.61
CA SER A 219 -41.37 -10.50 -17.97
C SER A 219 -40.46 -10.46 -16.73
N ALA A 220 -40.76 -9.59 -15.75
CA ALA A 220 -40.07 -9.57 -14.46
C ALA A 220 -40.27 -10.89 -13.68
N GLN A 221 -41.48 -11.44 -13.67
CA GLN A 221 -41.75 -12.75 -13.08
C GLN A 221 -41.00 -13.88 -13.79
N ALA A 222 -40.85 -13.81 -15.11
CA ALA A 222 -40.06 -14.78 -15.88
C ALA A 222 -38.58 -14.73 -15.50
N VAL A 223 -38.02 -13.55 -15.24
CA VAL A 223 -36.64 -13.42 -14.71
C VAL A 223 -36.54 -14.11 -13.37
N THR A 224 -37.43 -13.81 -12.42
CA THR A 224 -37.42 -14.46 -11.09
C THR A 224 -37.55 -15.99 -11.20
N ALA A 225 -38.47 -16.49 -12.02
CA ALA A 225 -38.65 -17.94 -12.22
C ALA A 225 -37.41 -18.59 -12.86
N SER A 226 -36.73 -17.89 -13.76
CA SER A 226 -35.48 -18.38 -14.37
C SER A 226 -34.31 -18.43 -13.38
N ILE A 227 -34.25 -17.49 -12.43
CA ILE A 227 -33.29 -17.49 -11.33
C ILE A 227 -33.52 -18.68 -10.40
N ASP A 228 -34.78 -18.98 -10.07
CA ASP A 228 -35.13 -20.17 -9.27
C ASP A 228 -34.74 -21.46 -10.00
N ALA A 229 -35.04 -21.54 -11.30
CA ALA A 229 -34.67 -22.68 -12.14
C ALA A 229 -33.15 -22.87 -12.22
N TRP A 230 -32.38 -21.78 -12.37
CA TRP A 230 -30.92 -21.81 -12.32
C TRP A 230 -30.41 -22.26 -10.95
N THR A 231 -30.99 -21.72 -9.88
CA THR A 231 -30.63 -22.09 -8.50
C THR A 231 -30.87 -23.56 -8.23
N ASP A 232 -31.96 -24.13 -8.75
CA ASP A 232 -32.26 -25.56 -8.64
C ASP A 232 -31.40 -26.43 -9.55
N ALA A 233 -31.15 -26.00 -10.79
CA ALA A 233 -30.21 -26.67 -11.69
C ALA A 233 -28.79 -26.70 -11.08
N SER A 234 -28.40 -25.66 -10.36
CA SER A 234 -27.11 -25.57 -9.67
C SER A 234 -26.95 -26.59 -8.53
N LYS A 235 -28.05 -27.12 -7.98
CA LYS A 235 -28.06 -28.17 -6.96
C LYS A 235 -28.00 -29.58 -7.55
N THR A 236 -28.09 -29.72 -8.88
CA THR A 236 -28.12 -31.02 -9.54
C THR A 236 -26.71 -31.61 -9.66
N TYR A 237 -26.56 -32.88 -9.31
CA TYR A 237 -25.33 -33.67 -9.47
C TYR A 237 -25.57 -34.86 -10.41
N GLY A 238 -24.50 -35.39 -11.01
CA GLY A 238 -24.56 -36.55 -11.92
C GLY A 238 -24.59 -36.18 -13.41
N PRO A 239 -24.55 -37.14 -14.34
CA PRO A 239 -24.16 -36.94 -15.75
C PRO A 239 -24.99 -35.93 -16.56
N GLN A 240 -26.17 -35.53 -16.06
CA GLN A 240 -27.07 -34.57 -16.71
C GLN A 240 -26.91 -33.12 -16.19
N TRP A 241 -26.03 -32.88 -15.21
CA TRP A 241 -25.91 -31.57 -14.55
C TRP A 241 -25.55 -30.45 -15.55
N GLN A 242 -24.71 -30.74 -16.53
CA GLN A 242 -24.26 -29.78 -17.54
C GLN A 242 -25.41 -29.30 -18.42
N GLY A 243 -26.21 -30.22 -18.96
CA GLY A 243 -27.34 -29.88 -19.83
C GLY A 243 -28.42 -29.07 -19.11
N LYS A 244 -28.76 -29.45 -17.87
CA LYS A 244 -29.76 -28.72 -17.08
C LYS A 244 -29.31 -27.32 -16.70
N GLN A 245 -28.04 -27.15 -16.33
CA GLN A 245 -27.50 -25.81 -16.04
C GLN A 245 -27.41 -24.96 -17.31
N ALA A 246 -27.01 -25.54 -18.45
CA ALA A 246 -26.95 -24.81 -19.71
C ALA A 246 -28.34 -24.30 -20.14
N GLU A 247 -29.37 -25.14 -20.06
CA GLU A 247 -30.76 -24.78 -20.38
C GLU A 247 -31.29 -23.68 -19.44
N ALA A 248 -31.02 -23.80 -18.13
CA ALA A 248 -31.41 -22.79 -17.15
C ALA A 248 -30.69 -21.45 -17.38
N LEU A 249 -29.39 -21.47 -17.74
CA LEU A 249 -28.63 -20.27 -18.08
C LEU A 249 -29.19 -19.58 -19.32
N GLN A 250 -29.43 -20.32 -20.40
CA GLN A 250 -30.05 -19.78 -21.62
C GLN A 250 -31.41 -19.14 -21.33
N THR A 251 -32.24 -19.83 -20.54
CA THR A 251 -33.56 -19.32 -20.13
C THR A 251 -33.44 -18.01 -19.35
N MET A 252 -32.48 -17.94 -18.43
CA MET A 252 -32.24 -16.73 -17.62
C MET A 252 -31.75 -15.55 -18.47
N LEU A 253 -30.78 -15.77 -19.36
CA LEU A 253 -30.27 -14.72 -20.24
C LEU A 253 -31.35 -14.23 -21.21
N ALA A 254 -32.17 -15.13 -21.76
CA ALA A 254 -33.29 -14.77 -22.62
C ALA A 254 -34.38 -13.96 -21.88
N ALA A 255 -34.69 -14.34 -20.63
CA ALA A 255 -35.65 -13.62 -19.80
C ALA A 255 -35.15 -12.21 -19.45
N GLU A 256 -33.87 -12.08 -19.08
CA GLU A 256 -33.23 -10.79 -18.82
C GLU A 256 -33.25 -9.91 -20.08
N GLN A 257 -32.83 -10.44 -21.23
CA GLN A 257 -32.86 -9.74 -22.52
C GLN A 257 -34.26 -9.22 -22.87
N LYS A 258 -35.28 -10.05 -22.67
CA LYS A 258 -36.67 -9.68 -22.98
C LYS A 258 -37.16 -8.51 -22.11
N LEU A 259 -36.86 -8.52 -20.82
CA LEU A 259 -37.23 -7.43 -19.92
C LEU A 259 -36.39 -6.17 -20.17
N ALA A 260 -35.07 -6.31 -20.37
CA ALA A 260 -34.17 -5.19 -20.64
C ALA A 260 -34.59 -4.42 -21.90
N SER A 261 -35.06 -5.13 -22.93
CA SER A 261 -35.53 -4.55 -24.19
C SER A 261 -36.95 -3.98 -24.16
N ALA A 262 -37.70 -4.12 -23.05
CA ALA A 262 -39.08 -3.63 -22.97
C ALA A 262 -39.18 -2.10 -22.93
N ASP A 263 -40.14 -1.53 -23.63
CA ASP A 263 -40.51 -0.11 -23.59
C ASP A 263 -41.96 0.03 -23.11
N CYS A 264 -42.17 0.63 -21.94
CA CYS A 264 -43.49 0.85 -21.36
C CYS A 264 -43.58 2.27 -20.79
N PRO A 265 -43.97 3.26 -21.63
CA PRO A 265 -44.07 4.66 -21.21
C PRO A 265 -45.02 4.87 -20.03
N GLU A 266 -46.02 4.00 -19.87
CA GLU A 266 -47.03 4.03 -18.81
C GLU A 266 -46.43 3.79 -17.41
N LEU A 267 -45.31 3.06 -17.34
CA LEU A 267 -44.60 2.76 -16.08
C LEU A 267 -43.52 3.80 -15.74
N GLY A 268 -43.03 4.59 -16.71
CA GLY A 268 -42.02 5.62 -16.47
C GLY A 268 -40.82 5.11 -15.66
N GLU A 269 -40.53 5.74 -14.52
CA GLU A 269 -39.46 5.37 -13.59
C GLU A 269 -39.60 3.94 -13.02
N ASP A 270 -40.83 3.42 -12.86
CA ASP A 270 -41.06 2.07 -12.34
C ASP A 270 -40.53 0.99 -13.30
N LEU A 271 -40.50 1.25 -14.61
CA LEU A 271 -39.88 0.34 -15.58
C LEU A 271 -38.36 0.29 -15.41
N ALA A 272 -37.72 1.46 -15.24
CA ALA A 272 -36.27 1.55 -15.04
C ALA A 272 -35.88 0.81 -13.74
N LYS A 273 -36.64 1.04 -12.66
CA LYS A 273 -36.49 0.31 -11.41
C LYS A 273 -36.65 -1.20 -11.58
N THR A 274 -37.71 -1.65 -12.27
CA THR A 274 -37.96 -3.08 -12.51
C THR A 274 -36.82 -3.75 -13.30
N LYS A 275 -36.30 -3.07 -14.33
CA LYS A 275 -35.13 -3.55 -15.09
C LYS A 275 -33.88 -3.63 -14.23
N ALA A 276 -33.63 -2.63 -13.39
CA ALA A 276 -32.48 -2.61 -12.49
C ALA A 276 -32.56 -3.69 -11.41
N GLU A 277 -33.74 -3.91 -10.81
CA GLU A 277 -33.98 -5.01 -9.85
C GLU A 277 -33.71 -6.37 -10.48
N ALA A 278 -34.21 -6.60 -11.69
CA ALA A 278 -33.99 -7.84 -12.43
C ALA A 278 -32.50 -8.07 -12.77
N LYS A 279 -31.83 -7.03 -13.27
CA LYS A 279 -30.38 -7.08 -13.54
C LYS A 279 -29.60 -7.43 -12.28
N LEU A 280 -29.87 -6.76 -11.18
CA LEU A 280 -29.19 -6.97 -9.90
C LEU A 280 -29.39 -8.40 -9.37
N ALA A 281 -30.61 -8.94 -9.51
CA ALA A 281 -30.90 -10.31 -9.10
C ALA A 281 -30.13 -11.35 -9.94
N VAL A 282 -30.02 -11.13 -11.26
CA VAL A 282 -29.21 -11.98 -12.14
C VAL A 282 -27.72 -11.85 -11.81
N ASP A 283 -27.22 -10.64 -11.57
CA ASP A 283 -25.84 -10.38 -11.17
C ASP A 283 -25.48 -11.14 -9.89
N GLU A 284 -26.31 -11.04 -8.85
CA GLU A 284 -26.08 -11.71 -7.56
C GLU A 284 -25.93 -13.23 -7.76
N VAL A 285 -26.78 -13.84 -8.57
CA VAL A 285 -26.81 -15.29 -8.78
C VAL A 285 -25.63 -15.77 -9.61
N LEU A 286 -25.21 -14.99 -10.62
CA LEU A 286 -24.05 -15.31 -11.45
C LEU A 286 -22.72 -15.09 -10.73
N THR A 287 -22.64 -14.13 -9.81
CA THR A 287 -21.37 -13.77 -9.13
C THR A 287 -20.92 -14.84 -8.12
N HIS A 288 -21.85 -15.57 -7.52
CA HIS A 288 -21.56 -16.55 -6.45
C HIS A 288 -21.21 -17.95 -6.97
N LYS A 289 -21.13 -18.17 -8.28
CA LYS A 289 -20.94 -19.50 -8.88
C LYS A 289 -19.85 -19.50 -9.95
N TYR A 290 -19.00 -20.53 -9.89
CA TYR A 290 -18.06 -20.81 -10.97
C TYR A 290 -18.82 -21.24 -12.23
N MET A 291 -18.58 -20.55 -13.33
CA MET A 291 -19.25 -20.77 -14.61
C MET A 291 -18.42 -21.72 -15.49
N HIS A 292 -18.75 -23.01 -15.44
CA HIS A 292 -18.00 -24.02 -16.19
C HIS A 292 -18.16 -23.82 -17.72
N PRO A 293 -17.08 -23.87 -18.53
CA PRO A 293 -17.16 -23.64 -19.98
C PRO A 293 -18.22 -24.46 -20.72
N LYS A 294 -18.32 -25.77 -20.41
CA LYS A 294 -19.37 -26.68 -20.94
C LYS A 294 -20.81 -26.26 -20.63
N VAL A 295 -21.07 -25.53 -19.55
CA VAL A 295 -22.41 -24.99 -19.24
C VAL A 295 -22.76 -23.82 -20.14
N VAL A 296 -21.77 -23.00 -20.48
CA VAL A 296 -21.93 -21.79 -21.30
C VAL A 296 -21.89 -22.10 -22.80
N GLN A 297 -21.31 -23.24 -23.19
CA GLN A 297 -21.05 -23.61 -24.58
C GLN A 297 -22.29 -23.51 -25.49
N PRO A 298 -23.50 -23.97 -25.11
CA PRO A 298 -24.68 -23.81 -25.96
C PRO A 298 -25.03 -22.35 -26.26
N SER A 299 -24.99 -21.48 -25.24
CA SER A 299 -25.21 -20.03 -25.42
C SER A 299 -24.15 -19.38 -26.31
N VAL A 300 -22.89 -19.81 -26.20
CA VAL A 300 -21.79 -19.31 -27.03
C VAL A 300 -21.95 -19.71 -28.49
N GLN A 301 -22.36 -20.96 -28.76
CA GLN A 301 -22.63 -21.42 -30.13
C GLN A 301 -23.77 -20.64 -30.77
N GLU A 302 -24.83 -20.36 -30.00
CA GLU A 302 -25.94 -19.52 -30.46
C GLU A 302 -25.48 -18.08 -30.73
N ALA A 303 -24.72 -17.48 -29.81
CA ALA A 303 -24.20 -16.11 -29.95
C ALA A 303 -23.20 -15.97 -31.11
N LEU A 304 -22.39 -17.00 -31.40
CA LEU A 304 -21.56 -17.06 -32.60
C LEU A 304 -22.42 -17.14 -33.88
N ALA A 305 -23.48 -17.95 -33.87
CA ALA A 305 -24.36 -18.12 -35.03
C ALA A 305 -25.17 -16.86 -35.35
N THR A 306 -25.52 -16.06 -34.34
CA THR A 306 -26.23 -14.78 -34.50
C THR A 306 -25.29 -13.60 -34.75
N GLY A 307 -23.97 -13.80 -34.67
CA GLY A 307 -22.97 -12.74 -34.81
C GLY A 307 -22.86 -11.82 -33.60
N GLN A 308 -23.42 -12.22 -32.45
CA GLN A 308 -23.28 -11.50 -31.18
C GLN A 308 -21.86 -11.62 -30.61
N LEU A 309 -21.14 -12.71 -30.92
CA LEU A 309 -19.74 -12.93 -30.54
C LEU A 309 -18.86 -13.17 -31.76
N SER A 310 -17.60 -12.75 -31.69
CA SER A 310 -16.55 -13.16 -32.62
C SER A 310 -15.92 -14.50 -32.22
N GLU A 311 -15.26 -15.18 -33.17
CA GLU A 311 -14.53 -16.42 -32.91
C GLU A 311 -13.41 -16.21 -31.88
N THR A 312 -12.72 -15.07 -31.94
CA THR A 312 -11.69 -14.68 -30.98
C THR A 312 -12.28 -14.56 -29.57
N GLU A 313 -13.40 -13.87 -29.39
CA GLU A 313 -14.07 -13.72 -28.10
C GLU A 313 -14.50 -15.09 -27.55
N ALA A 314 -15.20 -15.88 -28.36
CA ALA A 314 -15.74 -17.18 -27.96
C ALA A 314 -14.65 -18.16 -27.49
N THR A 315 -13.46 -18.08 -28.10
CA THR A 315 -12.36 -19.02 -27.86
C THR A 315 -11.54 -18.65 -26.63
N HIS A 316 -11.27 -17.36 -26.41
CA HIS A 316 -10.25 -16.89 -25.46
C HIS A 316 -10.82 -16.33 -24.15
N LEU A 317 -12.12 -16.08 -24.07
CA LEU A 317 -12.76 -15.61 -22.85
C LEU A 317 -13.21 -16.77 -21.96
N SER A 318 -13.21 -16.51 -20.65
CA SER A 318 -13.73 -17.49 -19.69
C SER A 318 -15.26 -17.58 -19.75
N GLY A 319 -15.83 -18.66 -19.24
CA GLY A 319 -17.29 -18.82 -19.17
C GLY A 319 -18.03 -17.62 -18.55
N GLN A 320 -17.45 -17.03 -17.49
CA GLN A 320 -18.03 -15.85 -16.85
C GLN A 320 -17.95 -14.59 -17.73
N GLN A 321 -16.81 -14.35 -18.36
CA GLN A 321 -16.60 -13.22 -19.27
C GLN A 321 -17.51 -13.32 -20.50
N LEU A 322 -17.72 -14.52 -21.04
CA LEU A 322 -18.63 -14.76 -22.17
C LEU A 322 -20.07 -14.44 -21.79
N VAL A 323 -20.53 -14.88 -20.63
CA VAL A 323 -21.88 -14.55 -20.16
C VAL A 323 -22.04 -13.05 -19.94
N THR A 324 -21.05 -12.37 -19.37
CA THR A 324 -21.07 -10.91 -19.27
C THR A 324 -21.19 -10.27 -20.66
N LEU A 325 -20.39 -10.69 -21.64
CA LEU A 325 -20.42 -10.13 -22.99
C LEU A 325 -21.76 -10.37 -23.72
N MET A 326 -22.45 -11.48 -23.43
CA MET A 326 -23.75 -11.81 -24.04
C MET A 326 -24.95 -11.07 -23.43
N ARG A 327 -24.78 -10.34 -22.32
CA ARG A 327 -25.90 -9.71 -21.60
C ARG A 327 -26.27 -8.33 -22.16
N PRO A 328 -27.57 -7.97 -22.13
CA PRO A 328 -28.08 -6.70 -22.68
C PRO A 328 -27.54 -5.44 -22.01
N ASN A 329 -27.25 -5.55 -20.70
CA ASN A 329 -26.95 -4.42 -19.84
C ASN A 329 -25.48 -4.40 -19.45
N THR A 330 -24.62 -4.92 -20.32
CA THR A 330 -23.17 -4.87 -20.16
C THR A 330 -22.69 -3.55 -20.78
N PRO A 331 -22.03 -2.67 -20.00
CA PRO A 331 -21.56 -1.38 -20.49
C PRO A 331 -20.57 -1.55 -21.64
N GLU A 332 -20.58 -0.59 -22.56
CA GLU A 332 -19.71 -0.60 -23.74
C GLU A 332 -18.21 -0.59 -23.36
N SER A 333 -17.85 0.14 -22.29
CA SER A 333 -16.50 0.13 -21.73
C SER A 333 -16.04 -1.25 -21.27
N GLU A 334 -16.93 -2.04 -20.65
CA GLU A 334 -16.66 -3.41 -20.24
C GLU A 334 -16.60 -4.36 -21.45
N VAL A 335 -17.47 -4.16 -22.44
CA VAL A 335 -17.44 -4.90 -23.72
C VAL A 335 -16.09 -4.74 -24.41
N GLU A 336 -15.60 -3.51 -24.59
CA GLU A 336 -14.31 -3.25 -25.24
C GLU A 336 -13.13 -3.79 -24.42
N SER A 337 -13.18 -3.66 -23.10
CA SER A 337 -12.18 -4.27 -22.21
C SER A 337 -12.11 -5.79 -22.38
N LEU A 338 -13.25 -6.48 -22.47
CA LEU A 338 -13.30 -7.93 -22.68
C LEU A 338 -12.78 -8.33 -24.07
N LYS A 339 -13.09 -7.56 -25.12
CA LYS A 339 -12.53 -7.78 -26.46
C LYS A 339 -11.00 -7.65 -26.47
N ALA A 340 -10.46 -6.63 -25.80
CA ALA A 340 -9.01 -6.46 -25.66
C ALA A 340 -8.36 -7.64 -24.93
N VAL A 341 -8.99 -8.15 -23.86
CA VAL A 341 -8.54 -9.36 -23.15
C VAL A 341 -8.52 -10.59 -24.08
N ALA A 342 -9.53 -10.75 -24.93
CA ALA A 342 -9.58 -11.84 -25.89
C ALA A 342 -8.41 -11.77 -26.89
N ALA A 343 -8.15 -10.60 -27.47
CA ALA A 343 -7.05 -10.36 -28.40
C ALA A 343 -5.68 -10.62 -27.74
N LYS A 344 -5.46 -10.11 -26.54
CA LYS A 344 -4.22 -10.33 -25.78
C LYS A 344 -3.97 -11.78 -25.45
N ARG A 345 -5.01 -12.54 -25.10
CA ARG A 345 -4.89 -13.98 -24.83
C ARG A 345 -4.56 -14.79 -26.08
N GLN A 346 -5.11 -14.38 -27.23
CA GLN A 346 -4.73 -14.95 -28.52
C GLN A 346 -3.24 -14.72 -28.80
N GLU A 347 -2.74 -13.52 -28.55
CA GLU A 347 -1.31 -13.19 -28.68
C GLU A 347 -0.44 -14.01 -27.71
N GLN A 348 -0.84 -14.11 -26.43
CA GLN A 348 -0.13 -14.92 -25.43
C GLN A 348 0.02 -16.38 -25.86
N LEU A 349 -1.02 -16.98 -26.44
CA LEU A 349 -0.96 -18.33 -26.97
C LEU A 349 -0.01 -18.44 -28.17
N SER A 350 -0.07 -17.49 -29.10
CA SER A 350 0.85 -17.46 -30.25
C SER A 350 2.31 -17.33 -29.80
N ASN A 351 2.60 -16.48 -28.82
CA ASN A 351 3.95 -16.29 -28.28
C ASN A 351 4.44 -17.53 -27.54
N LEU A 352 3.55 -18.16 -26.75
CA LEU A 352 3.85 -19.42 -26.08
C LEU A 352 4.18 -20.52 -27.09
N ASP A 353 3.40 -20.68 -28.15
CA ASP A 353 3.64 -21.72 -29.16
C ASP A 353 4.95 -21.46 -29.92
N ALA A 354 5.24 -20.21 -30.27
CA ALA A 354 6.50 -19.84 -30.92
C ALA A 354 7.71 -20.13 -30.02
N GLY A 355 7.66 -19.70 -28.76
CA GLY A 355 8.73 -19.95 -27.78
C GLY A 355 8.91 -21.44 -27.48
N TYR A 356 7.81 -22.17 -27.33
CA TYR A 356 7.83 -23.61 -27.09
C TYR A 356 8.40 -24.36 -28.31
N ALA A 357 8.02 -23.98 -29.53
CA ALA A 357 8.58 -24.54 -30.77
C ALA A 357 10.10 -24.29 -30.85
N ALA A 358 10.56 -23.10 -30.48
CA ALA A 358 12.00 -22.79 -30.40
C ALA A 358 12.70 -23.62 -29.31
N HIS A 359 12.05 -23.85 -28.17
CA HIS A 359 12.60 -24.68 -27.10
C HIS A 359 12.77 -26.14 -27.53
N ILE A 360 11.72 -26.77 -28.07
CA ILE A 360 11.74 -28.20 -28.42
C ILE A 360 12.69 -28.50 -29.59
N ALA A 361 13.02 -27.52 -30.44
CA ALA A 361 14.04 -27.66 -31.47
C ALA A 361 15.43 -27.95 -30.89
N VAL A 362 15.68 -27.48 -29.66
CA VAL A 362 16.95 -27.63 -28.92
C VAL A 362 16.86 -28.67 -27.81
N ALA A 363 15.70 -28.77 -27.15
CA ALA A 363 15.41 -29.72 -26.08
C ALA A 363 14.25 -30.66 -26.51
N PRO A 364 14.53 -31.65 -27.37
CA PRO A 364 13.48 -32.53 -27.87
C PRO A 364 12.85 -33.36 -26.76
N GLU A 365 11.54 -33.58 -26.89
CA GLU A 365 10.73 -34.28 -25.88
C GLU A 365 11.12 -35.76 -25.70
N GLY A 366 10.60 -36.39 -24.64
CA GLY A 366 10.72 -37.85 -24.44
C GLY A 366 12.03 -38.32 -23.82
N GLY A 367 12.71 -37.46 -23.05
CA GLY A 367 13.96 -37.79 -22.36
C GLY A 367 15.18 -37.85 -23.27
N GLN A 368 15.09 -37.26 -24.46
CA GLN A 368 16.25 -37.05 -25.32
C GLN A 368 17.20 -36.02 -24.70
N PRO A 369 18.53 -36.20 -24.84
CA PRO A 369 19.49 -35.23 -24.34
C PRO A 369 19.37 -33.90 -25.08
N LEU A 370 19.69 -32.80 -24.39
CA LEU A 370 19.75 -31.47 -24.98
C LEU A 370 20.66 -31.45 -26.23
N ASN A 371 20.12 -30.95 -27.33
CA ASN A 371 20.80 -30.78 -28.61
C ASN A 371 21.43 -29.39 -28.73
N LEU A 372 22.14 -28.96 -27.69
CA LEU A 372 22.88 -27.70 -27.68
C LEU A 372 24.23 -27.85 -28.41
N PRO A 373 24.65 -26.85 -29.21
CA PRO A 373 25.95 -26.86 -29.88
C PRO A 373 27.09 -26.89 -28.86
N SER A 374 28.27 -27.40 -29.23
CA SER A 374 29.42 -27.39 -28.32
C SER A 374 29.78 -25.96 -27.93
N ALA A 375 29.95 -25.68 -26.64
CA ALA A 375 30.08 -24.29 -26.16
C ALA A 375 31.29 -23.52 -26.74
N GLY A 376 32.28 -24.23 -27.28
CA GLY A 376 33.47 -23.65 -27.91
C GLY A 376 33.34 -23.39 -29.42
N GLU A 377 32.20 -23.70 -30.05
CA GLU A 377 31.94 -23.39 -31.45
C GLU A 377 31.66 -21.89 -31.64
N PRO A 378 32.05 -21.30 -32.79
CA PRO A 378 31.72 -19.90 -33.09
C PRO A 378 30.20 -19.67 -33.05
N GLY A 379 29.74 -18.68 -32.29
CA GLY A 379 28.30 -18.37 -32.14
C GLY A 379 27.54 -19.29 -31.17
N ALA A 380 28.16 -20.34 -30.64
CA ALA A 380 27.52 -21.24 -29.68
C ALA A 380 27.21 -20.57 -28.34
N PRO A 381 28.08 -19.72 -27.74
CA PRO A 381 27.75 -19.02 -26.50
C PRO A 381 26.45 -18.23 -26.55
N GLN A 382 26.24 -17.46 -27.63
CA GLN A 382 25.03 -16.67 -27.86
C GLN A 382 23.81 -17.59 -28.04
N THR A 383 23.96 -18.68 -28.80
CA THR A 383 22.89 -19.65 -29.04
C THR A 383 22.45 -20.34 -27.73
N ILE A 384 23.40 -20.74 -26.89
CA ILE A 384 23.12 -21.37 -25.60
C ILE A 384 22.50 -20.38 -24.62
N ALA A 385 22.98 -19.13 -24.60
CA ALA A 385 22.41 -18.05 -23.77
C ALA A 385 20.96 -17.72 -24.20
N ALA A 386 20.71 -17.57 -25.50
CA ALA A 386 19.38 -17.34 -26.05
C ALA A 386 18.41 -18.50 -25.72
N TRP A 387 18.87 -19.75 -25.85
CA TRP A 387 18.07 -20.91 -25.44
C TRP A 387 17.75 -20.88 -23.93
N ALA A 388 18.72 -20.55 -23.08
CA ALA A 388 18.52 -20.50 -21.63
C ALA A 388 17.49 -19.44 -21.23
N LYS A 389 17.53 -18.26 -21.86
CA LYS A 389 16.50 -17.21 -21.69
C LYS A 389 15.13 -17.68 -22.17
N ASN A 390 15.05 -18.17 -23.41
CA ASN A 390 13.79 -18.68 -23.98
C ASN A 390 13.17 -19.80 -23.13
N ALA A 391 13.98 -20.65 -22.50
CA ALA A 391 13.44 -21.70 -21.62
C ALA A 391 12.78 -21.14 -20.35
N GLY A 392 13.31 -20.04 -19.79
CA GLY A 392 12.65 -19.28 -18.72
C GLY A 392 11.39 -18.60 -19.22
N ASP A 393 11.47 -17.89 -20.34
CA ASP A 393 10.32 -17.18 -20.94
C ASP A 393 9.15 -18.13 -21.23
N VAL A 394 9.42 -19.31 -21.79
CA VAL A 394 8.40 -20.34 -22.05
C VAL A 394 7.76 -20.83 -20.76
N GLN A 395 8.54 -21.04 -19.70
CA GLN A 395 7.99 -21.44 -18.42
C GLN A 395 7.07 -20.36 -17.85
N ASP A 396 7.48 -19.09 -17.90
CA ASP A 396 6.69 -17.96 -17.42
C ASP A 396 5.40 -17.80 -18.23
N MET A 397 5.48 -17.93 -19.55
CA MET A 397 4.32 -17.94 -20.45
C MET A 397 3.38 -19.13 -20.13
N GLN A 398 3.91 -20.34 -19.93
CA GLN A 398 3.12 -21.50 -19.53
C GLN A 398 2.37 -21.25 -18.21
N MET A 399 3.04 -20.63 -17.23
CA MET A 399 2.44 -20.30 -15.94
C MET A 399 1.38 -19.20 -16.05
N ALA A 400 1.62 -18.17 -16.86
CA ALA A 400 0.67 -17.09 -17.13
C ALA A 400 -0.60 -17.62 -17.81
N VAL A 401 -0.45 -18.47 -18.85
CA VAL A 401 -1.57 -19.04 -19.62
C VAL A 401 -2.37 -20.07 -18.81
N LYS A 402 -1.69 -20.90 -18.00
CA LYS A 402 -2.33 -21.89 -17.13
C LYS A 402 -3.39 -21.30 -16.22
N GLY A 403 -3.21 -20.05 -15.79
CA GLY A 403 -4.15 -19.34 -14.91
C GLY A 403 -5.53 -19.10 -15.53
N TRP A 404 -5.65 -19.10 -16.85
CA TRP A 404 -6.91 -18.77 -17.54
C TRP A 404 -7.37 -19.81 -18.58
N TYR A 405 -6.46 -20.54 -19.24
CA TYR A 405 -6.78 -21.38 -20.39
C TYR A 405 -7.80 -22.49 -20.09
N ALA A 406 -7.70 -23.15 -18.94
CA ALA A 406 -8.64 -24.20 -18.53
C ALA A 406 -10.09 -23.69 -18.33
N TYR A 407 -10.27 -22.37 -18.25
CA TYR A 407 -11.56 -21.72 -18.01
C TYR A 407 -12.20 -21.19 -19.29
N THR A 408 -11.57 -21.36 -20.46
CA THR A 408 -12.12 -20.94 -21.77
C THR A 408 -12.85 -22.07 -22.48
N GLN A 409 -13.53 -21.76 -23.59
CA GLN A 409 -14.15 -22.79 -24.44
C GLN A 409 -13.10 -23.74 -25.02
N GLN A 410 -11.98 -23.20 -25.50
CA GLN A 410 -10.91 -23.99 -26.11
C GLN A 410 -10.26 -24.96 -25.11
N GLY A 411 -9.97 -24.50 -23.88
CA GLY A 411 -9.30 -25.34 -22.88
C GLY A 411 -10.24 -26.21 -22.04
N GLY A 412 -11.42 -25.69 -21.67
CA GLY A 412 -12.33 -26.31 -20.70
C GLY A 412 -13.57 -26.98 -21.29
N ALA A 413 -13.93 -26.68 -22.54
CA ALA A 413 -15.08 -27.30 -23.22
C ALA A 413 -14.70 -28.24 -24.36
N SER A 414 -13.55 -28.03 -25.01
CA SER A 414 -13.04 -28.89 -26.09
C SER A 414 -12.70 -30.31 -25.62
N ASP A 415 -12.95 -31.30 -26.48
CA ASP A 415 -12.50 -32.67 -26.27
C ASP A 415 -11.01 -32.86 -26.63
N THR A 416 -10.42 -31.91 -27.35
CA THR A 416 -9.00 -31.87 -27.72
C THR A 416 -8.36 -30.53 -27.34
N PRO A 417 -8.32 -30.18 -26.04
CA PRO A 417 -7.98 -28.84 -25.58
C PRO A 417 -6.54 -28.41 -25.83
N TYR A 418 -5.66 -29.30 -26.30
CA TYR A 418 -4.25 -29.02 -26.55
C TYR A 418 -3.84 -29.27 -28.01
N ALA A 419 -4.79 -29.50 -28.91
CA ALA A 419 -4.50 -29.78 -30.31
C ALA A 419 -3.83 -28.57 -31.01
N GLU A 420 -4.32 -27.37 -30.72
CA GLU A 420 -3.81 -26.12 -31.28
C GLU A 420 -2.64 -25.55 -30.47
N HIS A 421 -2.64 -25.77 -29.15
CA HIS A 421 -1.63 -25.27 -28.22
C HIS A 421 -0.95 -26.43 -27.46
N PRO A 422 -0.06 -27.21 -28.13
CA PRO A 422 0.54 -28.39 -27.55
C PRO A 422 1.44 -28.09 -26.35
N ALA A 423 1.96 -26.87 -26.24
CA ALA A 423 2.79 -26.41 -25.12
C ALA A 423 2.09 -26.52 -23.75
N LEU A 424 0.75 -26.54 -23.73
CA LEU A 424 -0.07 -26.65 -22.52
C LEU A 424 -0.45 -28.09 -22.18
N GLY A 425 -0.06 -29.05 -23.02
CA GLY A 425 -0.43 -30.45 -22.88
C GLY A 425 0.08 -31.10 -21.59
N PRO A 426 -0.56 -32.19 -21.12
CA PRO A 426 -0.09 -32.95 -19.98
C PRO A 426 1.35 -33.43 -20.20
N GLY A 427 2.25 -33.10 -19.27
CA GLY A 427 3.66 -33.47 -19.37
C GLY A 427 4.50 -32.63 -20.35
N LYS A 428 3.96 -31.53 -20.87
CA LYS A 428 4.66 -30.57 -21.74
C LYS A 428 5.17 -29.33 -21.00
N TYR A 429 4.80 -29.19 -19.74
CA TYR A 429 5.28 -28.11 -18.88
C TYR A 429 6.78 -28.24 -18.62
N LEU A 430 7.50 -27.15 -18.82
CA LEU A 430 8.92 -27.08 -18.51
C LEU A 430 9.06 -27.11 -16.99
N HIS A 431 9.77 -28.12 -16.49
CA HIS A 431 10.09 -28.24 -15.08
C HIS A 431 11.51 -27.73 -14.82
N PRO A 432 11.70 -26.62 -14.07
CA PRO A 432 13.01 -26.01 -13.84
C PRO A 432 14.06 -26.99 -13.31
N SER A 433 13.63 -27.91 -12.44
CA SER A 433 14.52 -28.90 -11.84
C SER A 433 15.00 -29.94 -12.84
N ASP A 434 14.12 -30.43 -13.70
CA ASP A 434 14.45 -31.42 -14.73
C ASP A 434 15.34 -30.80 -15.79
N LEU A 435 14.98 -29.60 -16.27
CA LEU A 435 15.77 -28.83 -17.22
C LEU A 435 17.16 -28.49 -16.66
N THR A 436 17.26 -28.16 -15.37
CA THR A 436 18.56 -27.95 -14.70
C THR A 436 19.40 -29.22 -14.68
N ASN A 437 18.79 -30.38 -14.45
CA ASN A 437 19.50 -31.66 -14.44
C ASN A 437 20.04 -31.99 -15.84
N ASP A 438 19.20 -31.83 -16.87
CA ASP A 438 19.57 -32.06 -18.26
C ASP A 438 20.66 -31.09 -18.73
N PHE A 439 20.52 -29.80 -18.39
CA PHE A 439 21.53 -28.79 -18.64
C PHE A 439 22.86 -29.12 -17.95
N LYS A 440 22.83 -29.51 -16.67
CA LYS A 440 24.05 -29.89 -15.94
C LYS A 440 24.72 -31.13 -16.53
N ALA A 441 23.94 -32.11 -16.98
CA ALA A 441 24.43 -33.31 -17.64
C ALA A 441 25.10 -32.98 -18.99
N TRP A 442 24.54 -32.07 -19.78
CA TRP A 442 25.16 -31.55 -20.99
C TRP A 442 26.40 -30.71 -20.69
N ALA A 443 26.31 -29.75 -19.77
CA ALA A 443 27.38 -28.80 -19.42
C ALA A 443 28.60 -29.49 -18.81
N ALA A 444 28.43 -30.64 -18.14
CA ALA A 444 29.55 -31.44 -17.63
C ALA A 444 30.51 -31.92 -18.73
N LYS A 445 30.03 -32.04 -19.98
CA LYS A 445 30.81 -32.47 -21.14
C LYS A 445 31.57 -31.30 -21.81
N GLN A 446 31.27 -30.06 -21.43
CA GLN A 446 31.84 -28.85 -22.03
C GLN A 446 33.08 -28.37 -21.27
N LYS A 447 34.00 -27.66 -21.94
CA LYS A 447 35.14 -27.02 -21.27
C LYS A 447 34.65 -25.86 -20.40
N LEU A 448 35.33 -25.64 -19.26
CA LEU A 448 34.95 -24.57 -18.34
C LEU A 448 35.20 -23.17 -18.93
N SER A 449 36.24 -23.01 -19.77
CA SER A 449 36.50 -21.75 -20.49
C SER A 449 35.31 -21.34 -21.35
N ASP A 450 34.72 -22.31 -22.02
CA ASP A 450 33.69 -22.09 -23.03
C ASP A 450 32.33 -21.80 -22.33
N LEU A 451 32.04 -22.51 -21.24
CA LEU A 451 30.88 -22.22 -20.38
C LEU A 451 30.96 -20.84 -19.72
N ARG A 452 32.17 -20.33 -19.43
CA ARG A 452 32.32 -18.96 -18.94
C ARG A 452 31.99 -17.92 -20.02
N GLY A 453 32.23 -18.24 -21.29
CA GLY A 453 31.74 -17.46 -22.43
C GLY A 453 30.22 -17.38 -22.44
N VAL A 454 29.53 -18.52 -22.29
CA VAL A 454 28.05 -18.54 -22.17
C VAL A 454 27.57 -17.69 -21.00
N ALA A 455 28.19 -17.81 -19.82
CA ALA A 455 27.82 -17.00 -18.67
C ALA A 455 28.12 -15.50 -18.88
N ALA A 456 29.15 -15.16 -19.66
CA ALA A 456 29.46 -13.77 -20.03
C ALA A 456 28.35 -13.17 -20.92
N GLU A 457 27.84 -13.93 -21.90
CA GLU A 457 26.69 -13.52 -22.73
C GLU A 457 25.42 -13.30 -21.88
N LEU A 458 25.32 -13.96 -20.73
CA LEU A 458 24.26 -13.76 -19.74
C LEU A 458 24.63 -12.69 -18.67
N GLY A 459 25.67 -11.88 -18.90
CA GLY A 459 26.04 -10.77 -18.03
C GLY A 459 26.87 -11.13 -16.80
N MET A 460 27.55 -12.29 -16.75
CA MET A 460 28.40 -12.66 -15.62
C MET A 460 29.76 -11.96 -15.65
N ASP A 461 29.94 -11.00 -14.75
CA ASP A 461 31.23 -10.37 -14.47
C ASP A 461 32.20 -11.31 -13.74
N ASN A 462 33.51 -11.08 -13.87
CA ASN A 462 34.56 -11.91 -13.26
C ASN A 462 34.47 -13.41 -13.62
N ASN A 463 33.79 -13.78 -14.71
CA ASN A 463 33.54 -15.16 -15.13
C ASN A 463 34.82 -16.00 -15.24
N ALA A 464 35.96 -15.40 -15.63
CA ALA A 464 37.26 -16.05 -15.75
C ALA A 464 37.75 -16.67 -14.42
N LYS A 465 37.25 -16.18 -13.28
CA LYS A 465 37.59 -16.65 -11.93
C LYS A 465 36.52 -17.55 -11.31
N ALA A 466 35.33 -17.61 -11.90
CA ALA A 466 34.20 -18.41 -11.39
C ALA A 466 34.46 -19.91 -11.50
N THR A 467 34.02 -20.67 -10.49
CA THR A 467 34.07 -22.15 -10.50
C THR A 467 33.01 -22.73 -11.44
N ARG A 468 33.19 -24.00 -11.86
CA ARG A 468 32.19 -24.69 -12.70
C ARG A 468 30.79 -24.67 -12.10
N ALA A 469 30.67 -24.90 -10.80
CA ALA A 469 29.38 -24.90 -10.12
C ALA A 469 28.72 -23.51 -10.14
N GLN A 470 29.50 -22.44 -9.95
CA GLN A 470 29.00 -21.06 -10.05
C GLN A 470 28.52 -20.75 -11.46
N VAL A 471 29.30 -21.09 -12.49
CA VAL A 471 28.93 -20.88 -13.91
C VAL A 471 27.67 -21.67 -14.29
N GLN A 472 27.60 -22.95 -13.93
CA GLN A 472 26.44 -23.79 -14.23
C GLN A 472 25.17 -23.31 -13.51
N ASN A 473 25.28 -22.91 -12.24
CA ASN A 473 24.12 -22.39 -11.50
C ASN A 473 23.71 -21.00 -12.00
N TYR A 474 24.65 -20.16 -12.44
CA TYR A 474 24.36 -18.84 -13.01
C TYR A 474 23.57 -18.95 -14.33
N ILE A 475 24.00 -19.85 -15.23
CA ILE A 475 23.28 -20.10 -16.49
C ILE A 475 21.90 -20.70 -16.18
N ALA A 476 21.83 -21.66 -15.26
CA ALA A 476 20.57 -22.30 -14.86
C ALA A 476 19.58 -21.36 -14.17
N ALA A 477 20.04 -20.26 -13.59
CA ALA A 477 19.17 -19.26 -12.98
C ALA A 477 18.23 -18.59 -14.01
N SER A 478 18.59 -18.58 -15.30
CA SER A 478 17.74 -18.05 -16.38
C SER A 478 16.43 -18.81 -16.58
N PHE A 479 16.32 -20.02 -16.02
CA PHE A 479 15.13 -20.88 -16.13
C PHE A 479 14.83 -21.63 -14.82
N ASN A 480 15.47 -21.24 -13.71
CA ASN A 480 15.28 -21.87 -12.40
C ASN A 480 15.56 -20.89 -11.27
N GLU A 481 14.47 -20.31 -10.74
CA GLU A 481 14.44 -19.34 -9.64
C GLU A 481 15.12 -19.82 -8.34
N LYS A 482 15.39 -21.13 -8.20
CA LYS A 482 16.18 -21.64 -7.07
C LYS A 482 17.59 -21.04 -7.02
N TYR A 483 18.10 -20.57 -8.16
CA TYR A 483 19.39 -19.91 -8.26
C TYR A 483 19.17 -18.42 -8.52
N ASP A 484 19.94 -17.60 -7.83
CA ASP A 484 19.91 -16.15 -7.94
C ASP A 484 21.20 -15.70 -8.63
N GLN A 485 21.06 -15.07 -9.81
CA GLN A 485 22.19 -14.62 -10.62
C GLN A 485 23.04 -13.60 -9.85
N GLN A 486 22.41 -12.64 -9.17
CA GLN A 486 23.10 -11.57 -8.46
C GLN A 486 23.83 -12.10 -7.22
N ALA A 487 23.19 -12.95 -6.41
CA ALA A 487 23.84 -13.59 -5.27
C ALA A 487 25.05 -14.45 -5.69
N ILE A 488 25.00 -15.06 -6.88
CA ILE A 488 26.13 -15.79 -7.45
C ILE A 488 27.25 -14.83 -7.89
N LYS A 489 26.93 -13.70 -8.54
CA LYS A 489 27.91 -12.65 -8.92
C LYS A 489 28.60 -12.09 -7.69
N ASP A 490 27.85 -11.70 -6.66
CA ASP A 490 28.37 -11.16 -5.40
C ASP A 490 29.32 -12.13 -4.72
N LYS A 491 28.95 -13.41 -4.67
CA LYS A 491 29.79 -14.45 -4.10
C LYS A 491 31.09 -14.65 -4.88
N VAL A 492 31.05 -14.63 -6.21
CA VAL A 492 32.25 -14.71 -7.05
C VAL A 492 33.16 -13.51 -6.81
N THR A 493 32.60 -12.30 -6.77
CA THR A 493 33.34 -11.07 -6.50
C THR A 493 33.97 -11.08 -5.10
N ALA A 494 33.23 -11.51 -4.07
CA ALA A 494 33.75 -11.65 -2.71
C ALA A 494 34.87 -12.70 -2.62
N ASP A 495 34.75 -13.84 -3.32
CA ASP A 495 35.78 -14.87 -3.37
C ASP A 495 37.06 -14.37 -4.08
N VAL A 496 36.92 -13.54 -5.12
CA VAL A 496 38.05 -12.88 -5.81
C VAL A 496 38.72 -11.87 -4.87
N ALA A 497 37.94 -10.98 -4.24
CA ALA A 497 38.46 -9.98 -3.30
C ALA A 497 39.17 -10.64 -2.12
N LYS A 498 38.62 -11.73 -1.57
CA LYS A 498 39.24 -12.51 -0.48
C LYS A 498 40.56 -13.14 -0.91
N LYS A 499 40.66 -13.66 -2.14
CA LYS A 499 41.90 -14.23 -2.68
C LYS A 499 42.97 -13.17 -2.92
N GLU A 500 42.59 -12.00 -3.46
CA GLU A 500 43.53 -10.90 -3.66
C GLU A 500 43.99 -10.29 -2.33
N ALA A 501 43.09 -10.14 -1.33
CA ALA A 501 43.46 -9.73 0.01
C ALA A 501 44.41 -10.72 0.70
N ALA A 502 44.18 -12.02 0.55
CA ALA A 502 45.09 -13.05 1.05
C ALA A 502 46.47 -13.03 0.36
N LYS A 503 46.50 -12.72 -0.94
CA LYS A 503 47.73 -12.56 -1.72
C LYS A 503 48.51 -11.31 -1.32
N ALA A 504 47.82 -10.18 -1.09
CA ALA A 504 48.40 -8.93 -0.60
C ALA A 504 48.96 -9.08 0.82
N ALA A 505 48.25 -9.75 1.72
CA ALA A 505 48.73 -10.05 3.07
C ALA A 505 49.99 -10.93 3.06
N LYS A 506 50.07 -11.90 2.14
CA LYS A 506 51.25 -12.77 1.99
C LYS A 506 52.44 -12.03 1.37
N ALA A 507 52.20 -11.06 0.49
CA ALA A 507 53.23 -10.18 -0.06
C ALA A 507 53.77 -9.19 1.00
N ALA A 508 52.90 -8.63 1.84
CA ALA A 508 53.29 -7.74 2.94
C ALA A 508 54.14 -8.47 4.01
N ALA A 509 53.82 -9.73 4.31
CA ALA A 509 54.61 -10.55 5.23
C ALA A 509 56.02 -10.91 4.70
N ALA A 510 56.24 -10.86 3.38
CA ALA A 510 57.53 -11.11 2.76
C ALA A 510 58.42 -9.85 2.65
N ALA A 511 57.90 -8.65 2.95
CA ALA A 511 58.58 -7.37 2.75
C ALA A 511 59.11 -6.70 4.04
N ALA A 512 59.00 -7.34 5.21
CA ALA A 512 59.50 -6.78 6.47
C ALA A 512 61.03 -7.00 6.64
N PRO A 513 61.85 -5.94 6.86
CA PRO A 513 63.30 -6.07 7.00
C PRO A 513 63.73 -6.61 8.37
N SER A 514 64.74 -7.48 8.36
CA SER A 514 65.35 -8.10 9.54
C SER A 514 66.40 -7.18 10.18
N THR A 515 66.09 -6.63 11.35
CA THR A 515 67.08 -5.99 12.23
C THR A 515 67.24 -6.76 13.54
N LYS A 516 68.44 -7.30 13.75
CA LYS A 516 68.91 -7.96 14.97
C LYS A 516 68.82 -7.01 16.19
N PRO A 517 68.28 -7.45 17.35
CA PRO A 517 68.39 -6.72 18.61
C PRO A 517 69.53 -7.27 19.48
N GLY A 518 70.28 -6.37 20.11
CA GLY A 518 71.15 -6.67 21.24
C GLY A 518 70.52 -6.19 22.54
N GLY A 519 70.52 -7.04 23.57
CA GLY A 519 70.49 -6.62 24.98
C GLY A 519 69.15 -6.67 25.72
N GLY A 520 68.75 -7.88 26.12
CA GLY A 520 68.04 -8.30 27.35
C GLY A 520 67.10 -7.35 28.10
N LEU A 521 65.84 -7.79 28.29
CA LEU A 521 65.38 -8.47 29.53
C LEU A 521 63.87 -8.84 29.41
N ALA A 522 63.52 -9.96 30.07
CA ALA A 522 62.19 -10.54 30.30
C ALA A 522 61.64 -11.53 29.26
N SER A 523 61.16 -12.66 29.79
CA SER A 523 61.19 -14.02 29.24
C SER A 523 59.94 -14.51 28.52
N ASP A 524 60.20 -15.41 27.58
CA ASP A 524 59.35 -16.36 26.87
C ASP A 524 58.36 -17.17 27.74
N GLU A 525 57.10 -16.70 27.83
CA GLU A 525 55.96 -17.56 28.24
C GLU A 525 54.73 -17.44 27.31
N ALA A 526 54.75 -16.58 26.29
CA ALA A 526 53.54 -16.30 25.48
C ALA A 526 53.49 -17.01 24.11
N VAL A 527 54.57 -17.64 23.65
CA VAL A 527 54.65 -18.17 22.26
C VAL A 527 54.52 -19.69 22.18
N GLN A 528 54.47 -20.41 23.31
CA GLN A 528 54.33 -21.87 23.34
C GLN A 528 52.92 -22.40 23.67
N ALA A 529 51.88 -21.56 23.56
CA ALA A 529 50.50 -21.94 23.92
C ALA A 529 49.49 -22.00 22.74
N LEU A 530 49.89 -21.71 21.49
CA LEU A 530 48.96 -21.70 20.34
C LEU A 530 49.30 -22.69 19.22
N ALA A 531 50.09 -23.72 19.53
CA ALA A 531 50.41 -24.79 18.60
C ALA A 531 50.15 -26.17 19.24
N SER A 532 48.95 -26.37 19.79
CA SER A 532 48.38 -27.72 19.92
C SER A 532 46.93 -27.64 20.39
N LYS A 533 46.07 -28.36 19.66
CA LYS A 533 44.74 -28.91 20.02
C LYS A 533 43.57 -28.35 19.20
N LEU A 534 43.38 -28.95 18.03
CA LEU A 534 42.07 -29.53 17.70
C LEU A 534 41.90 -30.80 18.57
N PRO A 535 40.67 -31.15 19.00
CA PRO A 535 40.13 -32.40 18.48
C PRO A 535 38.63 -32.42 18.21
N ALA A 536 38.25 -33.39 17.37
CA ALA A 536 36.89 -33.79 17.04
C ALA A 536 36.25 -34.71 18.11
N ASN A 537 34.91 -34.65 18.17
CA ASN A 537 33.93 -35.65 18.59
C ASN A 537 33.95 -36.31 19.99
N ALA A 538 32.81 -36.10 20.68
CA ALA A 538 31.86 -37.10 21.20
C ALA A 538 31.59 -37.14 22.73
N THR A 539 30.29 -37.21 23.02
CA THR A 539 29.56 -37.70 24.21
C THR A 539 29.55 -36.92 25.52
N GLY A 540 28.33 -36.55 25.95
CA GLY A 540 27.82 -36.94 27.26
C GLY A 540 27.77 -35.89 28.38
N SER A 541 26.55 -35.38 28.62
CA SER A 541 25.99 -34.94 29.92
C SER A 541 26.61 -33.77 30.71
N GLY A 542 25.79 -32.74 30.95
CA GLY A 542 25.49 -32.31 32.33
C GLY A 542 26.11 -30.99 32.83
N ALA A 543 25.20 -30.05 33.13
CA ALA A 543 25.31 -28.92 34.06
C ALA A 543 26.04 -27.62 33.63
N LYS A 544 25.23 -26.55 33.61
CA LYS A 544 25.56 -25.12 33.47
C LYS A 544 26.35 -24.62 34.70
N PRO A 545 27.30 -23.68 34.52
CA PRO A 545 27.11 -22.37 35.16
C PRO A 545 27.50 -21.15 34.29
N ALA A 546 26.95 -20.01 34.72
CA ALA A 546 26.92 -18.64 34.19
C ALA A 546 28.13 -18.07 33.41
N ALA A 547 27.81 -17.24 32.40
CA ALA A 547 28.74 -16.43 31.62
C ALA A 547 29.16 -15.14 32.36
N PRO A 548 30.43 -14.68 32.23
CA PRO A 548 30.91 -13.44 32.84
C PRO A 548 30.51 -12.19 32.05
N ALA A 549 30.29 -11.09 32.79
CA ALA A 549 29.84 -9.79 32.31
C ALA A 549 30.82 -9.11 31.33
N ALA A 550 30.28 -8.57 30.24
CA ALA A 550 31.01 -7.78 29.25
C ALA A 550 31.34 -6.36 29.77
N LYS A 551 32.56 -5.89 29.51
CA LYS A 551 33.01 -4.51 29.82
C LYS A 551 32.28 -3.48 28.93
N PRO A 552 32.01 -2.26 29.43
CA PRO A 552 31.26 -1.25 28.69
C PRO A 552 32.07 -0.66 27.52
N LEU A 553 31.49 -0.68 26.32
CA LEU A 553 31.99 0.04 25.15
C LEU A 553 31.76 1.56 25.33
N LYS A 554 32.75 2.38 24.98
CA LYS A 554 32.67 3.85 25.04
C LYS A 554 31.48 4.36 24.23
N ALA A 555 30.68 5.25 24.83
CA ALA A 555 29.54 5.89 24.17
C ALA A 555 30.00 6.72 22.95
N PRO A 556 29.28 6.64 21.81
CA PRO A 556 29.61 7.39 20.60
C PRO A 556 29.44 8.90 20.79
N LYS A 557 30.19 9.71 20.02
CA LYS A 557 30.12 11.17 20.07
C LYS A 557 28.72 11.66 19.63
N PRO A 558 28.11 12.63 20.35
CA PRO A 558 26.83 13.24 19.96
C PRO A 558 26.88 13.81 18.53
N GLY A 559 25.88 13.50 17.70
CA GLY A 559 25.77 13.98 16.31
C GLY A 559 26.47 13.15 15.24
N SER A 560 27.12 12.03 15.59
CA SER A 560 27.69 11.09 14.60
C SER A 560 26.59 10.24 13.94
N PHE A 561 26.82 9.77 12.70
CA PHE A 561 25.92 8.84 12.00
C PHE A 561 25.55 7.63 12.88
N ASN A 562 26.51 7.04 13.58
CA ASN A 562 26.27 5.93 14.50
C ASN A 562 25.39 6.31 15.70
N ALA A 563 25.52 7.54 16.24
CA ALA A 563 24.63 8.03 17.30
C ALA A 563 23.21 8.27 16.75
N ASN A 564 23.07 8.75 15.52
CA ASN A 564 21.77 8.94 14.86
C ASN A 564 21.09 7.61 14.55
N VAL A 565 21.83 6.60 14.06
CA VAL A 565 21.33 5.23 13.84
C VAL A 565 20.90 4.60 15.17
N GLN A 566 21.68 4.75 16.24
CA GLN A 566 21.29 4.26 17.57
C GLN A 566 20.04 4.96 18.12
N ALA A 567 19.91 6.27 17.94
CA ALA A 567 18.72 7.01 18.33
C ALA A 567 17.48 6.57 17.52
N MET A 568 17.63 6.34 16.21
CA MET A 568 16.58 5.81 15.35
C MET A 568 16.15 4.40 15.79
N MET A 569 17.11 3.50 16.04
CA MET A 569 16.83 2.16 16.56
C MET A 569 16.12 2.21 17.91
N ALA A 570 16.52 3.10 18.83
CA ALA A 570 15.86 3.28 20.12
C ALA A 570 14.43 3.83 19.98
N ALA A 571 14.18 4.72 19.02
CA ALA A 571 12.85 5.23 18.71
C ALA A 571 11.95 4.12 18.12
N VAL A 572 12.48 3.32 17.19
CA VAL A 572 11.77 2.16 16.59
C VAL A 572 11.47 1.10 17.64
N GLN A 573 12.43 0.78 18.51
CA GLN A 573 12.23 -0.17 19.62
C GLN A 573 11.16 0.30 20.60
N HIS A 574 11.18 1.58 20.99
CA HIS A 574 10.14 2.14 21.86
C HIS A 574 8.76 2.14 21.19
N ALA A 575 8.69 2.47 19.90
CA ALA A 575 7.44 2.39 19.14
C ALA A 575 6.92 0.94 19.07
N LYS A 576 7.79 -0.03 18.78
CA LYS A 576 7.45 -1.46 18.76
C LYS A 576 6.96 -1.94 20.14
N ALA A 577 7.67 -1.60 21.21
CA ALA A 577 7.29 -1.92 22.58
C ALA A 577 5.91 -1.37 22.94
N THR A 578 5.62 -0.13 22.53
CA THR A 578 4.32 0.50 22.79
C THR A 578 3.19 -0.21 22.04
N HIS A 579 3.38 -0.61 20.78
CA HIS A 579 2.32 -1.29 20.02
C HIS A 579 2.11 -2.75 20.43
N GLN A 580 3.17 -3.45 20.85
CA GLN A 580 3.11 -4.87 21.22
C GLN A 580 2.21 -5.14 22.43
N ASP A 581 2.19 -4.23 23.41
CA ASP A 581 1.44 -4.41 24.66
C ASP A 581 0.03 -3.80 24.62
N MET A 582 -0.32 -3.17 23.50
CA MET A 582 -1.61 -2.51 23.32
C MET A 582 -2.67 -3.49 22.83
N PRO A 583 -3.86 -3.54 23.46
CA PRO A 583 -4.99 -4.29 22.95
C PRO A 583 -5.35 -3.83 21.54
N THR A 584 -5.50 -4.79 20.62
CA THR A 584 -6.00 -4.52 19.27
C THR A 584 -7.41 -3.96 19.35
N ARG A 585 -7.71 -2.92 18.57
CA ARG A 585 -9.07 -2.39 18.45
C ARG A 585 -9.95 -3.41 17.71
N VAL A 586 -10.96 -3.92 18.39
CA VAL A 586 -12.06 -4.73 17.85
C VAL A 586 -13.12 -3.81 17.23
N ASP A 587 -13.92 -4.32 16.28
CA ASP A 587 -15.04 -3.56 15.70
C ASP A 587 -16.08 -3.18 16.77
N ALA A 588 -16.59 -1.95 16.71
CA ALA A 588 -17.51 -1.44 17.72
C ALA A 588 -18.86 -2.18 17.73
N LYS A 589 -19.33 -2.69 16.58
CA LYS A 589 -20.56 -3.49 16.49
C LYS A 589 -20.37 -4.84 17.16
N GLU A 590 -19.19 -5.42 17.05
CA GLU A 590 -18.84 -6.67 17.72
C GLU A 590 -18.86 -6.49 19.24
N VAL A 591 -18.14 -5.47 19.75
CA VAL A 591 -18.11 -5.16 21.20
C VAL A 591 -19.50 -4.79 21.74
N ALA A 592 -20.34 -4.14 20.94
CA ALA A 592 -21.72 -3.85 21.32
C ALA A 592 -22.57 -5.13 21.51
N GLY A 593 -22.23 -6.23 20.82
CA GLY A 593 -22.87 -7.53 20.97
C GLY A 593 -22.28 -8.40 22.09
N TRP A 594 -21.20 -7.98 22.74
CA TRP A 594 -20.56 -8.78 23.79
C TRP A 594 -21.38 -8.80 25.07
N SER A 595 -21.47 -9.99 25.68
CA SER A 595 -22.02 -10.17 27.02
C SER A 595 -20.89 -10.09 28.04
N PHE A 596 -20.83 -8.97 28.75
CA PHE A 596 -19.86 -8.76 29.82
C PHE A 596 -20.34 -9.43 31.11
N GLY A 597 -19.43 -10.15 31.79
CA GLY A 597 -19.69 -10.78 33.07
C GLY A 597 -20.08 -9.78 34.18
N PRO A 598 -20.52 -10.28 35.35
CA PRO A 598 -20.91 -9.42 36.46
C PRO A 598 -19.77 -8.47 36.85
N GLY A 599 -20.12 -7.19 37.03
CA GLY A 599 -19.15 -6.14 37.36
C GLY A 599 -18.73 -6.19 38.82
N THR A 600 -17.45 -5.95 39.09
CA THR A 600 -16.91 -5.71 40.44
C THR A 600 -16.48 -4.25 40.56
N THR A 601 -16.73 -3.63 41.72
CA THR A 601 -16.33 -2.24 41.96
C THR A 601 -14.81 -2.10 41.93
N ALA A 602 -14.31 -1.16 41.11
CA ALA A 602 -12.89 -0.95 40.90
C ALA A 602 -12.31 0.13 41.84
N SER A 603 -12.61 0.06 43.14
CA SER A 603 -12.24 1.10 44.12
C SER A 603 -10.73 1.30 44.27
N ASN A 604 -9.93 0.33 43.83
CA ASN A 604 -8.47 0.35 43.82
C ASN A 604 -7.84 1.05 42.59
N LEU A 605 -8.61 1.38 41.55
CA LEU A 605 -8.11 1.97 40.30
C LEU A 605 -8.16 3.52 40.25
N GLY A 606 -8.57 4.18 41.35
CA GLY A 606 -8.58 5.64 41.47
C GLY A 606 -9.59 6.38 40.57
N GLY A 607 -9.60 7.71 40.66
CA GLY A 607 -10.50 8.61 39.91
C GLY A 607 -11.82 8.95 40.63
N THR A 608 -12.51 9.97 40.13
CA THR A 608 -13.69 10.59 40.77
C THR A 608 -15.02 9.92 40.42
N TYR A 609 -15.08 9.19 39.30
CA TYR A 609 -16.31 8.54 38.81
C TYR A 609 -16.37 7.06 39.16
N ALA A 610 -17.57 6.52 39.34
CA ALA A 610 -17.77 5.09 39.60
C ALA A 610 -17.34 4.24 38.39
N LYS A 611 -16.48 3.24 38.64
CA LYS A 611 -15.93 2.32 37.64
C LYS A 611 -16.17 0.88 38.08
N THR A 612 -16.51 0.01 37.12
CA THR A 612 -16.69 -1.43 37.36
C THR A 612 -15.81 -2.24 36.41
N ILE A 613 -15.21 -3.33 36.91
CA ILE A 613 -14.43 -4.27 36.10
C ILE A 613 -15.30 -5.47 35.76
N HIS A 614 -15.29 -5.83 34.48
CA HIS A 614 -16.05 -6.93 33.90
C HIS A 614 -15.10 -7.89 33.18
N ALA A 615 -15.46 -9.17 33.13
CA ALA A 615 -14.82 -10.11 32.21
C ALA A 615 -15.51 -10.04 30.84
N ALA A 616 -14.73 -9.95 29.77
CA ALA A 616 -15.20 -10.08 28.39
C ALA A 616 -15.31 -11.57 27.98
N PRO A 617 -15.92 -11.89 26.81
CA PRO A 617 -16.10 -13.28 26.36
C PRO A 617 -14.81 -14.10 26.25
N ASP A 618 -13.68 -13.45 25.98
CA ASP A 618 -12.35 -14.05 25.90
C ASP A 618 -11.66 -14.21 27.27
N GLY A 619 -12.32 -13.81 28.35
CA GLY A 619 -11.79 -13.83 29.71
C GLY A 619 -10.90 -12.63 30.08
N SER A 620 -10.67 -11.69 29.16
CA SER A 620 -9.91 -10.46 29.44
C SER A 620 -10.70 -9.50 30.34
N GLN A 621 -9.99 -8.66 31.08
CA GLN A 621 -10.62 -7.70 31.99
C GLN A 621 -10.86 -6.35 31.30
N TRP A 622 -12.10 -5.86 31.41
CA TRP A 622 -12.56 -4.62 30.82
C TRP A 622 -13.14 -3.72 31.90
N MET A 623 -12.92 -2.42 31.77
CA MET A 623 -13.42 -1.40 32.69
C MET A 623 -14.56 -0.64 32.03
N PHE A 624 -15.69 -0.57 32.73
CA PHE A 624 -16.82 0.27 32.38
C PHE A 624 -16.85 1.53 33.25
N LYS A 625 -17.05 2.69 32.61
CA LYS A 625 -17.24 3.99 33.26
C LYS A 625 -18.62 4.52 32.92
N ALA A 626 -19.46 4.71 33.94
CA ALA A 626 -20.84 5.16 33.74
C ALA A 626 -20.93 6.68 33.53
N ASP A 627 -21.72 7.10 32.55
CA ASP A 627 -22.10 8.51 32.32
C ASP A 627 -23.44 8.80 32.98
N HIS A 628 -23.39 9.32 34.20
CA HIS A 628 -24.60 9.56 35.00
C HIS A 628 -25.31 10.88 34.65
N ASN A 629 -24.62 11.82 34.00
CA ASN A 629 -25.08 13.21 33.94
C ASN A 629 -25.41 13.68 32.52
N HIS A 630 -24.99 12.96 31.47
CA HIS A 630 -25.13 13.42 30.08
C HIS A 630 -25.72 12.37 29.13
N GLY A 631 -26.37 11.33 29.67
CA GLY A 631 -27.13 10.36 28.89
C GLY A 631 -26.29 9.48 27.95
N GLY A 632 -24.96 9.40 28.16
CA GLY A 632 -24.04 8.63 27.32
C GLY A 632 -23.16 9.48 26.41
N ALA A 633 -23.39 10.79 26.33
CA ALA A 633 -22.60 11.70 25.49
C ALA A 633 -21.10 11.69 25.83
N LEU A 634 -20.73 11.51 27.10
CA LEU A 634 -19.31 11.38 27.48
C LEU A 634 -18.72 10.02 27.09
N GLY A 635 -19.55 8.98 27.04
CA GLY A 635 -19.16 7.67 26.51
C GLY A 635 -18.81 7.73 25.03
N HIS A 636 -19.61 8.44 24.23
CA HIS A 636 -19.31 8.72 22.82
C HIS A 636 -18.02 9.53 22.65
N THR A 637 -17.81 10.53 23.50
CA THR A 637 -16.63 11.40 23.49
C THR A 637 -15.34 10.60 23.69
N GLU A 638 -15.26 9.78 24.75
CA GLU A 638 -14.04 9.00 25.06
C GLU A 638 -13.78 7.93 23.98
N ALA A 639 -14.84 7.29 23.48
CA ALA A 639 -14.76 6.31 22.39
C ALA A 639 -14.19 6.93 21.11
N ALA A 640 -14.77 8.06 20.67
CA ALA A 640 -14.34 8.74 19.46
C ALA A 640 -12.92 9.30 19.59
N ALA A 641 -12.57 9.90 20.73
CA ALA A 641 -11.22 10.39 20.99
C ALA A 641 -10.17 9.27 20.87
N SER A 642 -10.41 8.11 21.50
CA SER A 642 -9.50 6.97 21.40
C SER A 642 -9.35 6.45 19.95
N HIS A 643 -10.44 6.48 19.17
CA HIS A 643 -10.43 6.04 17.78
C HIS A 643 -9.63 7.00 16.89
N VAL A 644 -9.92 8.31 16.96
CA VAL A 644 -9.17 9.35 16.21
C VAL A 644 -7.68 9.26 16.52
N LEU A 645 -7.31 9.17 17.80
CA LEU A 645 -5.90 9.07 18.21
C LEU A 645 -5.19 7.84 17.62
N SER A 646 -5.86 6.68 17.64
CA SER A 646 -5.30 5.45 17.07
C SER A 646 -5.02 5.56 15.56
N LEU A 647 -5.94 6.20 14.81
CA LEU A 647 -5.77 6.43 13.38
C LEU A 647 -4.63 7.42 13.07
N GLY A 648 -4.46 8.44 13.92
CA GLY A 648 -3.32 9.37 13.84
C GLY A 648 -1.98 8.78 14.24
N GLY A 649 -1.92 7.49 14.60
CA GLY A 649 -0.69 6.85 15.07
C GLY A 649 -0.26 7.28 16.47
N VAL A 650 -1.17 7.83 17.27
CA VAL A 650 -0.96 8.05 18.71
C VAL A 650 -1.43 6.81 19.47
N PRO A 651 -0.57 6.16 20.27
CA PRO A 651 -0.97 5.03 21.09
C PRO A 651 -2.15 5.38 22.01
N ALA A 652 -3.25 4.65 21.87
CA ALA A 652 -4.48 4.87 22.64
C ALA A 652 -5.18 3.54 22.93
N VAL A 653 -5.65 3.36 24.16
CA VAL A 653 -6.46 2.18 24.55
C VAL A 653 -7.79 2.24 23.81
N PRO A 654 -8.22 1.17 23.13
CA PRO A 654 -9.52 1.17 22.45
C PRO A 654 -10.67 1.38 23.44
N VAL A 655 -11.39 2.49 23.29
CA VAL A 655 -12.59 2.78 24.06
C VAL A 655 -13.82 2.69 23.16
N TYR A 656 -14.93 2.23 23.74
CA TYR A 656 -16.22 2.04 23.07
C TYR A 656 -17.34 2.66 23.89
N HIS A 657 -18.33 3.23 23.20
CA HIS A 657 -19.60 3.56 23.83
C HIS A 657 -20.37 2.26 24.10
N HIS A 658 -20.93 2.12 25.30
CA HIS A 658 -21.63 0.90 25.70
C HIS A 658 -22.84 1.21 26.58
N LYS A 659 -23.90 0.43 26.40
CA LYS A 659 -25.11 0.46 27.22
C LYS A 659 -25.28 -0.90 27.90
N LYS A 660 -25.24 -0.90 29.22
CA LYS A 660 -25.47 -2.10 30.02
C LYS A 660 -26.93 -2.55 29.93
N ALA A 661 -27.17 -3.82 30.26
CA ALA A 661 -28.51 -4.41 30.33
C ALA A 661 -29.46 -3.68 31.31
N ASP A 662 -28.91 -3.07 32.38
CA ASP A 662 -29.65 -2.25 33.34
C ASP A 662 -30.06 -0.86 32.79
N GLY A 663 -29.68 -0.54 31.56
CA GLY A 663 -29.97 0.74 30.90
C GLY A 663 -28.92 1.82 31.12
N THR A 664 -27.93 1.62 32.01
CA THR A 664 -26.85 2.59 32.24
C THR A 664 -25.96 2.68 31.00
N VAL A 665 -25.66 3.91 30.59
CA VAL A 665 -24.85 4.21 29.41
C VAL A 665 -23.50 4.77 29.85
N GLY A 666 -22.45 4.51 29.08
CA GLY A 666 -21.09 4.96 29.41
C GLY A 666 -20.04 4.52 28.40
N SER A 667 -18.78 4.48 28.84
CA SER A 667 -17.66 3.95 28.05
C SER A 667 -17.21 2.60 28.61
N ILE A 668 -16.70 1.73 27.73
CA ILE A 668 -16.06 0.46 28.10
C ILE A 668 -14.74 0.30 27.36
N GLN A 669 -13.73 -0.24 28.04
CA GLN A 669 -12.36 -0.37 27.51
C GLN A 669 -11.63 -1.57 28.13
N PRO A 670 -10.68 -2.21 27.42
CA PRO A 670 -9.82 -3.22 28.01
C PRO A 670 -8.83 -2.61 29.03
N LEU A 671 -8.43 -3.39 30.03
CA LEU A 671 -7.31 -3.05 30.90
C LEU A 671 -5.98 -3.47 30.26
N LEU A 672 -4.96 -2.61 30.39
CA LEU A 672 -3.60 -2.96 29.97
C LEU A 672 -3.00 -3.96 30.95
N LYS A 673 -2.58 -5.11 30.43
CA LYS A 673 -1.99 -6.19 31.23
C LYS A 673 -0.58 -5.80 31.70
N ASP A 674 -0.31 -6.00 32.99
CA ASP A 674 1.00 -5.80 33.64
C ASP A 674 1.60 -4.38 33.47
N ALA A 675 0.78 -3.40 33.08
CA ALA A 675 1.20 -2.00 32.95
C ALA A 675 1.37 -1.33 34.32
N LYS A 676 2.29 -0.38 34.41
CA LYS A 676 2.66 0.31 35.66
C LYS A 676 2.48 1.82 35.53
N PRO A 677 2.16 2.54 36.61
CA PRO A 677 2.12 4.00 36.60
C PRO A 677 3.46 4.61 36.14
N PHE A 678 3.40 5.65 35.30
CA PHE A 678 4.58 6.38 34.85
C PHE A 678 5.05 7.38 35.92
N THR A 679 5.99 6.97 36.78
CA THR A 679 6.33 7.69 38.02
C THR A 679 7.69 8.41 38.01
N SER A 680 8.36 8.52 36.87
CA SER A 680 9.70 9.14 36.79
C SER A 680 9.65 10.67 36.73
N SER A 681 10.64 11.32 37.36
CA SER A 681 10.88 12.76 37.24
C SER A 681 11.37 13.12 35.82
N PRO A 682 11.09 14.33 35.27
CA PRO A 682 11.62 14.76 33.97
C PRO A 682 13.14 14.61 33.83
N SER A 683 13.88 14.72 34.93
CA SER A 683 15.34 14.52 35.00
C SER A 683 15.78 13.07 34.77
N GLN A 684 14.85 12.12 34.71
CA GLN A 684 15.07 10.69 34.50
C GLN A 684 14.47 10.17 33.18
N TRP A 685 13.81 11.04 32.40
CA TRP A 685 13.18 10.64 31.15
C TRP A 685 14.22 10.45 30.06
N THR A 686 14.05 9.39 29.27
CA THR A 686 14.86 9.12 28.08
C THR A 686 14.40 9.95 26.89
N GLN A 687 15.23 10.09 25.85
CA GLN A 687 14.85 10.78 24.62
C GLN A 687 13.59 10.15 23.98
N SER A 688 13.49 8.81 23.93
CA SER A 688 12.32 8.14 23.36
C SER A 688 11.02 8.41 24.13
N GLN A 689 11.09 8.56 25.46
CA GLN A 689 9.95 8.93 26.29
C GLN A 689 9.53 10.38 26.05
N VAL A 690 10.49 11.30 25.96
CA VAL A 690 10.24 12.71 25.60
C VAL A 690 9.57 12.81 24.24
N ASP A 691 10.08 12.10 23.23
CA ASP A 691 9.51 12.09 21.89
C ASP A 691 8.11 11.47 21.87
N ALA A 692 7.84 10.46 22.69
CA ALA A 692 6.50 9.88 22.84
C ALA A 692 5.50 10.85 23.48
N ILE A 693 5.94 11.64 24.48
CA ILE A 693 5.13 12.69 25.08
C ILE A 693 4.83 13.80 24.07
N VAL A 694 5.80 14.19 23.23
CA VAL A 694 5.59 15.16 22.14
C VAL A 694 4.53 14.66 21.15
N ARG A 695 4.61 13.39 20.71
CA ARG A 695 3.59 12.77 19.85
C ARG A 695 2.20 12.75 20.50
N SER A 696 2.12 12.37 21.77
CA SER A 696 0.86 12.33 22.51
C SER A 696 0.25 13.73 22.70
N HIS A 697 1.08 14.77 22.83
CA HIS A 697 0.61 16.15 22.93
C HIS A 697 -0.09 16.61 21.65
N VAL A 698 0.43 16.24 20.47
CA VAL A 698 -0.27 16.50 19.18
C VAL A 698 -1.68 15.93 19.19
N GLY A 699 -1.81 14.65 19.55
CA GLY A 699 -3.11 14.01 19.66
C GLY A 699 -4.01 14.66 20.71
N SER A 700 -3.45 14.98 21.87
CA SER A 700 -4.21 15.62 22.96
C SER A 700 -4.73 17.00 22.55
N TRP A 701 -3.95 17.78 21.80
CA TRP A 701 -4.40 19.05 21.23
C TRP A 701 -5.55 18.87 20.23
N LEU A 702 -5.43 17.91 19.30
CA LEU A 702 -6.46 17.61 18.30
C LEU A 702 -7.81 17.31 18.96
N VAL A 703 -7.83 16.47 20.00
CA VAL A 703 -9.06 16.08 20.70
C VAL A 703 -9.40 16.99 21.89
N GLY A 704 -8.71 18.12 22.07
CA GLY A 704 -8.96 19.07 23.17
C GLY A 704 -8.83 18.46 24.58
N GLU A 705 -7.92 17.50 24.76
CA GLU A 705 -7.64 16.83 26.03
C GLU A 705 -6.52 17.56 26.80
N HIS A 706 -6.84 18.02 28.01
CA HIS A 706 -5.96 18.85 28.86
C HIS A 706 -5.74 18.26 30.26
N ASP A 707 -6.20 17.04 30.52
CA ASP A 707 -6.17 16.35 31.81
C ASP A 707 -5.15 15.19 31.85
N GLY A 708 -4.18 15.18 30.93
CA GLY A 708 -3.14 14.16 30.82
C GLY A 708 -2.08 14.21 31.94
N HIS A 709 -2.48 14.33 33.20
CA HIS A 709 -1.61 14.33 34.38
C HIS A 709 -1.01 12.95 34.63
N GLN A 710 -0.06 12.87 35.56
CA GLN A 710 0.82 11.71 35.70
C GLN A 710 0.12 10.37 35.95
N ASP A 711 -1.01 10.36 36.66
CA ASP A 711 -1.77 9.12 36.93
C ASP A 711 -2.49 8.60 35.68
N ASN A 712 -2.65 9.45 34.67
CA ASN A 712 -3.23 9.10 33.37
C ASN A 712 -2.17 8.58 32.38
N TRP A 713 -0.99 8.19 32.87
CA TRP A 713 0.09 7.64 32.05
C TRP A 713 0.59 6.30 32.59
N LEU A 714 0.66 5.32 31.70
CA LEU A 714 1.13 3.98 31.99
C LEU A 714 2.39 3.64 31.18
N SER A 715 3.35 3.02 31.85
CA SER A 715 4.46 2.30 31.21
C SER A 715 4.05 0.86 30.95
N THR A 716 4.19 0.42 29.71
CA THR A 716 3.87 -0.95 29.30
C THR A 716 5.00 -1.91 29.71
N PRO A 717 4.76 -3.22 29.89
CA PRO A 717 5.80 -4.17 30.31
C PRO A 717 6.99 -4.26 29.35
N SER A 718 6.78 -4.04 28.05
CA SER A 718 7.84 -4.01 27.04
C SER A 718 8.60 -2.67 26.98
N GLY A 719 8.23 -1.68 27.82
CA GLY A 719 8.91 -0.39 27.92
C GLY A 719 8.32 0.73 27.06
N GLY A 720 7.08 0.57 26.58
CA GLY A 720 6.32 1.62 25.91
C GLY A 720 5.64 2.59 26.88
N LEU A 721 5.07 3.66 26.34
CA LEU A 721 4.41 4.71 27.12
C LEU A 721 3.04 5.06 26.50
N VAL A 722 1.98 5.01 27.30
CA VAL A 722 0.60 5.18 26.85
C VAL A 722 -0.15 6.11 27.80
N GLN A 723 -0.85 7.09 27.23
CA GLN A 723 -1.80 7.91 27.98
C GLN A 723 -3.18 7.25 27.97
N ILE A 724 -3.78 7.15 29.15
CA ILE A 724 -5.10 6.58 29.40
C ILE A 724 -6.05 7.66 29.97
N ASP A 725 -7.30 7.26 30.27
CA ASP A 725 -8.33 8.09 30.91
C ASP A 725 -8.55 9.45 30.20
N ARG A 726 -8.97 9.38 28.93
CA ARG A 726 -9.24 10.56 28.08
C ARG A 726 -10.71 10.99 28.13
N GLY A 727 -11.36 10.78 29.27
CA GLY A 727 -12.76 11.13 29.48
C GLY A 727 -13.04 12.64 29.48
N GLN A 728 -12.00 13.48 29.52
CA GLN A 728 -12.10 14.94 29.43
C GLN A 728 -11.81 15.50 28.03
N ALA A 729 -11.66 14.63 27.01
CA ALA A 729 -11.57 15.06 25.63
C ALA A 729 -12.71 16.02 25.26
N PHE A 730 -12.37 17.03 24.48
CA PHE A 730 -13.24 18.12 24.03
C PHE A 730 -13.88 19.00 25.12
N LYS A 731 -13.63 18.78 26.42
CA LYS A 731 -14.28 19.56 27.49
C LYS A 731 -14.11 21.07 27.35
N HIS A 732 -12.93 21.51 26.89
CA HIS A 732 -12.58 22.91 26.69
C HIS A 732 -12.54 23.32 25.20
N PHE A 733 -13.09 22.50 24.31
CA PHE A 733 -12.95 22.65 22.87
C PHE A 733 -13.49 24.00 22.37
N GLY A 734 -12.64 24.75 21.66
CA GLY A 734 -12.95 26.09 21.14
C GLY A 734 -12.66 27.24 22.11
N ALA A 735 -12.40 26.96 23.39
CA ALA A 735 -11.92 27.95 24.37
C ALA A 735 -10.48 27.67 24.85
N ASP A 736 -9.95 26.50 24.48
CA ASP A 736 -8.62 26.03 24.86
C ASP A 736 -7.49 26.69 24.06
N LYS A 737 -6.28 26.62 24.62
CA LYS A 737 -5.08 27.25 24.05
C LYS A 737 -3.93 26.25 24.00
N LEU A 738 -3.21 26.25 22.88
CA LEU A 738 -1.95 25.51 22.75
C LEU A 738 -0.82 26.38 23.33
N SER A 739 -0.57 26.22 24.63
CA SER A 739 0.45 26.99 25.35
C SER A 739 1.03 26.21 26.53
N VAL A 740 2.23 26.60 26.95
CA VAL A 740 2.97 25.97 28.07
C VAL A 740 2.38 26.29 29.46
N ASP A 741 1.49 27.27 29.53
CA ASP A 741 0.86 27.75 30.78
C ASP A 741 -0.66 27.48 30.83
N TYR A 742 -1.24 26.87 29.78
CA TYR A 742 -2.67 26.57 29.73
C TYR A 742 -3.02 25.28 30.49
N ALA A 743 -3.23 25.36 31.81
CA ALA A 743 -3.58 24.23 32.67
C ALA A 743 -4.99 24.35 33.28
N PRO A 744 -6.07 24.14 32.49
CA PRO A 744 -7.45 24.40 32.95
C PRO A 744 -7.90 23.49 34.11
N SER A 745 -7.22 22.36 34.35
CA SER A 745 -7.50 21.44 35.47
C SER A 745 -6.92 21.88 36.84
N GLY A 746 -6.36 23.09 36.97
CA GLY A 746 -6.03 23.69 38.27
C GLY A 746 -4.57 23.55 38.75
N GLY A 747 -3.67 23.01 37.94
CA GLY A 747 -2.21 22.97 38.22
C GLY A 747 -1.79 22.01 39.34
N GLY A 748 -0.50 22.03 39.70
CA GLY A 748 0.05 21.15 40.75
C GLY A 748 0.07 19.67 40.37
N GLY A 749 -0.55 18.81 41.18
CA GLY A 749 -0.64 17.36 40.93
C GLY A 749 -1.35 16.99 39.62
N PHE A 750 -2.24 17.86 39.14
CA PHE A 750 -3.01 17.69 37.90
C PHE A 750 -2.35 18.31 36.67
N THR A 751 -1.09 18.75 36.78
CA THR A 751 -0.35 19.31 35.64
C THR A 751 -0.12 18.22 34.58
N PRO A 752 -0.54 18.42 33.32
CA PRO A 752 -0.32 17.46 32.25
C PRO A 752 1.16 17.13 32.05
N VAL A 753 1.45 15.86 31.72
CA VAL A 753 2.84 15.39 31.54
C VAL A 753 3.58 16.16 30.45
N HIS A 754 2.90 16.56 29.37
CA HIS A 754 3.50 17.40 28.33
C HIS A 754 3.85 18.80 28.84
N GLN A 755 3.08 19.40 29.76
CA GLN A 755 3.45 20.67 30.37
C GLN A 755 4.64 20.53 31.31
N LYS A 756 4.67 19.48 32.13
CA LYS A 756 5.85 19.14 32.95
C LYS A 756 7.11 19.00 32.09
N LEU A 757 6.98 18.37 30.91
CA LEU A 757 8.05 18.24 29.93
C LEU A 757 8.58 19.60 29.48
N TYR A 758 7.70 20.49 29.01
CA TYR A 758 8.11 21.77 28.45
C TYR A 758 8.65 22.73 29.51
N GLN A 759 8.06 22.74 30.71
CA GLN A 759 8.58 23.50 31.86
C GLN A 759 9.98 23.01 32.26
N ALA A 760 10.20 21.69 32.29
CA ALA A 760 11.53 21.13 32.53
C ALA A 760 12.52 21.50 31.42
N ALA A 761 12.11 21.50 30.16
CA ALA A 761 12.96 21.91 29.04
C ALA A 761 13.41 23.38 29.17
N LEU A 762 12.47 24.28 29.49
CA LEU A 762 12.75 25.72 29.69
C LEU A 762 13.62 25.97 30.94
N GLY A 763 13.47 25.14 31.98
CA GLY A 763 14.20 25.23 33.24
C GLY A 763 15.49 24.41 33.33
N SER A 764 15.96 23.79 32.23
CA SER A 764 17.11 22.86 32.24
C SER A 764 16.96 21.64 33.19
N GLY A 765 15.72 21.21 33.44
CA GLY A 765 15.36 20.10 34.33
C GLY A 765 15.24 18.73 33.66
N LEU A 766 15.58 18.61 32.36
CA LEU A 766 15.63 17.33 31.66
C LEU A 766 16.92 16.55 31.95
N ALA A 767 16.91 15.25 31.68
CA ALA A 767 18.09 14.41 31.76
C ALA A 767 19.22 14.93 30.84
N SER A 768 20.47 14.68 31.23
CA SER A 768 21.64 15.10 30.44
C SER A 768 21.60 14.54 29.02
N GLY A 769 21.72 15.43 28.02
CA GLY A 769 21.68 15.08 26.61
C GLY A 769 20.28 14.91 26.00
N VAL A 770 19.21 15.00 26.81
CA VAL A 770 17.82 14.90 26.33
C VAL A 770 17.27 16.29 25.99
N LYS A 771 16.60 16.42 24.85
CA LYS A 771 16.06 17.69 24.34
C LYS A 771 14.67 17.51 23.74
N ILE A 772 13.91 18.60 23.63
CA ILE A 772 12.69 18.62 22.84
C ILE A 772 13.06 18.49 21.37
N ASN A 773 12.51 17.48 20.69
CA ASN A 773 12.67 17.27 19.26
C ASN A 773 11.33 17.58 18.54
N PRO A 774 11.19 18.75 17.88
CA PRO A 774 9.99 19.07 17.11
C PRO A 774 9.67 18.04 16.00
N ALA A 775 10.69 17.39 15.42
CA ALA A 775 10.48 16.41 14.34
C ALA A 775 9.75 15.15 14.83
N ALA A 776 9.76 14.87 16.14
CA ALA A 776 8.97 13.78 16.70
C ALA A 776 7.46 13.94 16.47
N ALA A 777 6.98 15.17 16.25
CA ALA A 777 5.59 15.47 15.96
C ALA A 777 5.19 15.15 14.50
N HIS A 778 6.14 15.17 13.54
CA HIS A 778 5.84 15.04 12.10
C HIS A 778 5.03 13.81 11.73
N PRO A 779 5.37 12.59 12.17
CA PRO A 779 4.69 11.40 11.68
C PRO A 779 3.22 11.38 12.10
N VAL A 780 2.92 11.92 13.28
CA VAL A 780 1.56 11.99 13.83
C VAL A 780 0.76 13.13 13.18
N ILE A 781 1.39 14.30 12.99
CA ILE A 781 0.77 15.42 12.26
C ILE A 781 0.41 14.99 10.84
N LYS A 782 1.36 14.38 10.11
CA LYS A 782 1.12 13.89 8.73
C LYS A 782 -0.04 12.88 8.67
N LYS A 783 -0.10 11.95 9.63
CA LYS A 783 -1.20 10.96 9.70
C LYS A 783 -2.55 11.58 10.02
N PHE A 784 -2.59 12.61 10.88
CA PHE A 784 -3.82 13.34 11.12
C PHE A 784 -4.22 14.18 9.92
N GLU A 785 -3.29 14.87 9.26
CA GLU A 785 -3.58 15.67 8.06
C GLU A 785 -4.09 14.80 6.91
N SER A 786 -3.53 13.59 6.72
CA SER A 786 -3.96 12.63 5.71
C SER A 786 -5.30 11.95 6.01
N MET A 787 -5.91 12.16 7.18
CA MET A 787 -7.22 11.62 7.51
C MET A 787 -8.28 12.44 6.77
N PRO A 788 -9.11 11.87 5.87
CA PRO A 788 -10.15 12.64 5.17
C PRO A 788 -11.08 13.36 6.15
N ASP A 789 -11.51 14.57 5.78
CA ASP A 789 -12.41 15.37 6.62
C ASP A 789 -13.72 14.63 6.89
N ALA A 790 -14.29 13.97 5.87
CA ALA A 790 -15.46 13.11 6.01
C ALA A 790 -15.25 11.97 7.03
N GLN A 791 -14.06 11.37 7.08
CA GLN A 791 -13.74 10.33 8.04
C GLN A 791 -13.71 10.88 9.48
N LEU A 792 -13.04 12.02 9.69
CA LEU A 792 -13.01 12.67 11.01
C LEU A 792 -14.42 13.07 11.45
N ARG A 793 -15.22 13.62 10.54
CA ARG A 793 -16.61 14.01 10.81
C ARG A 793 -17.47 12.80 11.16
N SER A 794 -17.31 11.68 10.45
CA SER A 794 -18.02 10.42 10.71
C SER A 794 -17.71 9.86 12.11
N ILE A 795 -16.43 9.81 12.49
CA ILE A 795 -16.02 9.32 13.82
C ILE A 795 -16.55 10.22 14.93
N LEU A 796 -16.58 11.54 14.70
CA LEU A 796 -17.03 12.53 15.67
C LEU A 796 -18.54 12.78 15.64
N HIS A 797 -19.29 12.20 14.69
CA HIS A 797 -20.71 12.48 14.47
C HIS A 797 -21.53 12.33 15.76
N SER A 798 -21.48 11.17 16.41
CA SER A 798 -22.22 10.95 17.66
C SER A 798 -21.71 11.83 18.81
N THR A 799 -20.41 12.17 18.83
CA THR A 799 -19.88 13.12 19.82
C THR A 799 -20.51 14.50 19.64
N ALA A 800 -20.65 14.96 18.39
CA ALA A 800 -21.22 16.25 18.06
C ALA A 800 -22.73 16.30 18.33
N HIS A 801 -23.51 15.36 17.80
CA HIS A 801 -24.98 15.39 17.89
C HIS A 801 -25.49 15.08 19.30
N GLU A 802 -24.97 14.04 19.96
CA GLU A 802 -25.39 13.72 21.34
C GLU A 802 -24.85 14.75 22.34
N GLY A 803 -23.65 15.28 22.12
CA GLY A 803 -23.09 16.34 22.97
C GLY A 803 -23.89 17.64 22.86
N ALA A 804 -24.27 18.06 21.65
CA ALA A 804 -25.13 19.24 21.43
C ALA A 804 -26.48 19.10 22.14
N LYS A 805 -27.09 17.91 22.05
CA LYS A 805 -28.36 17.58 22.70
C LYS A 805 -28.26 17.55 24.23
N SER A 806 -27.20 16.97 24.76
CA SER A 806 -26.98 16.83 26.21
C SER A 806 -26.39 18.08 26.88
N GLY A 807 -26.05 19.14 26.12
CA GLY A 807 -25.57 20.40 26.68
C GLY A 807 -24.20 20.30 27.36
N VAL A 808 -23.30 19.47 26.82
CA VAL A 808 -21.95 19.26 27.40
C VAL A 808 -21.07 20.52 27.36
N ALA A 809 -19.94 20.50 28.05
CA ALA A 809 -19.13 21.69 28.34
C ALA A 809 -18.71 22.56 27.13
N TRP A 810 -18.51 21.97 25.95
CA TRP A 810 -18.12 22.70 24.73
C TRP A 810 -19.29 23.37 23.99
N VAL A 811 -20.55 23.01 24.32
CA VAL A 811 -21.76 23.48 23.60
C VAL A 811 -21.87 25.00 23.55
N PRO A 812 -21.63 25.77 24.65
CA PRO A 812 -21.70 27.24 24.59
C PRO A 812 -20.75 27.85 23.56
N GLN A 813 -19.55 27.28 23.38
CA GLN A 813 -18.58 27.79 22.41
C GLN A 813 -19.04 27.50 20.98
N MET A 814 -19.48 26.28 20.70
CA MET A 814 -19.96 25.91 19.36
C MET A 814 -21.25 26.65 18.97
N ARG A 815 -22.14 26.91 19.94
CA ARG A 815 -23.31 27.79 19.76
C ARG A 815 -22.91 29.21 19.38
N SER A 816 -21.90 29.77 20.04
CA SER A 816 -21.36 31.09 19.70
C SER A 816 -20.77 31.14 18.29
N ARG A 817 -20.02 30.09 17.89
CA ARG A 817 -19.43 29.96 16.55
C ARG A 817 -20.50 29.85 15.47
N ALA A 818 -21.49 28.96 15.66
CA ALA A 818 -22.60 28.79 14.74
C ALA A 818 -23.42 30.09 14.57
N ALA A 819 -23.76 30.77 15.67
CA ALA A 819 -24.45 32.06 15.63
C ALA A 819 -23.69 33.11 14.80
N LYS A 820 -22.37 33.19 14.98
CA LYS A 820 -21.51 34.12 14.24
C LYS A 820 -21.45 33.78 12.75
N ALA A 821 -21.29 32.50 12.41
CA ALA A 821 -21.21 32.04 11.03
C ALA A 821 -22.53 32.27 10.27
N LEU A 822 -23.65 31.94 10.91
CA LEU A 822 -24.99 32.05 10.33
C LEU A 822 -25.61 33.44 10.45
N LYS A 823 -24.95 34.37 11.17
CA LYS A 823 -25.43 35.74 11.44
C LYS A 823 -26.81 35.77 12.12
N ILE A 824 -27.06 34.85 13.04
CA ILE A 824 -28.31 34.76 13.83
C ILE A 824 -28.01 34.91 15.33
N PRO A 825 -29.00 35.32 16.16
CA PRO A 825 -28.86 35.30 17.62
C PRO A 825 -28.56 33.89 18.16
N GLN A 826 -27.71 33.76 19.20
CA GLN A 826 -27.37 32.47 19.81
C GLN A 826 -28.59 31.67 20.30
N SER A 827 -29.67 32.36 20.69
CA SER A 827 -30.94 31.76 21.11
C SER A 827 -31.69 31.06 19.98
N GLN A 828 -31.36 31.34 18.71
CA GLN A 828 -31.98 30.74 17.52
C GLN A 828 -31.16 29.59 16.92
N VAL A 829 -29.96 29.32 17.46
CA VAL A 829 -29.09 28.25 16.95
C VAL A 829 -29.63 26.88 17.39
N SER A 830 -29.89 26.01 16.43
CA SER A 830 -30.36 24.63 16.66
C SER A 830 -29.24 23.71 17.15
N ASN A 831 -29.60 22.55 17.70
CA ASN A 831 -28.61 21.54 18.11
C ASN A 831 -27.82 20.99 16.91
N ASP A 832 -28.46 20.86 15.74
CA ASP A 832 -27.77 20.41 14.53
C ASP A 832 -26.73 21.44 14.08
N GLN A 833 -27.06 22.73 14.12
CA GLN A 833 -26.09 23.79 13.80
C GLN A 833 -24.91 23.83 14.79
N ILE A 834 -25.15 23.50 16.06
CA ILE A 834 -24.10 23.36 17.07
C ILE A 834 -23.22 22.14 16.78
N ALA A 835 -23.82 21.01 16.41
CA ALA A 835 -23.10 19.81 16.02
C ALA A 835 -22.25 20.05 14.76
N THR A 836 -22.80 20.71 13.73
CA THR A 836 -22.04 21.11 12.54
C THR A 836 -20.86 22.01 12.91
N ALA A 837 -21.05 23.02 13.76
CA ALA A 837 -19.97 23.90 14.20
C ALA A 837 -18.87 23.17 14.99
N PHE A 838 -19.20 22.12 15.74
CA PHE A 838 -18.23 21.23 16.39
C PHE A 838 -17.40 20.47 15.36
N LEU A 839 -18.07 19.86 14.37
CA LEU A 839 -17.42 19.08 13.32
C LEU A 839 -16.51 19.96 12.45
N ASP A 840 -16.97 21.17 12.10
CA ASP A 840 -16.17 22.17 11.38
C ASP A 840 -14.95 22.59 12.21
N HIS A 841 -15.11 22.80 13.53
CA HIS A 841 -13.97 23.11 14.39
C HIS A 841 -12.94 21.98 14.47
N ALA A 842 -13.40 20.73 14.47
CA ALA A 842 -12.53 19.57 14.51
C ALA A 842 -11.70 19.45 13.22
N VAL A 843 -12.34 19.64 12.06
CA VAL A 843 -11.66 19.70 10.75
C VAL A 843 -10.67 20.85 10.70
N GLU A 844 -11.09 22.06 11.07
CA GLU A 844 -10.22 23.24 11.17
C GLU A 844 -9.00 22.94 12.05
N ARG A 845 -9.20 22.32 13.21
CA ARG A 845 -8.10 21.99 14.13
C ARG A 845 -7.14 20.97 13.54
N LYS A 846 -7.65 19.93 12.88
CA LYS A 846 -6.87 18.92 12.14
C LYS A 846 -6.00 19.58 11.08
N ASN A 847 -6.59 20.43 10.23
CA ASN A 847 -5.92 21.11 9.12
C ASN A 847 -4.90 22.16 9.58
N ASN A 848 -5.04 22.68 10.81
CA ASN A 848 -4.10 23.65 11.38
C ASN A 848 -3.02 23.03 12.28
N LEU A 849 -2.94 21.70 12.45
CA LEU A 849 -2.01 21.05 13.40
C LEU A 849 -0.55 21.45 13.17
N ARG A 850 -0.07 21.41 11.93
CA ARG A 850 1.31 21.75 11.57
C ARG A 850 1.66 23.20 11.89
N GLN A 851 0.79 24.13 11.53
CA GLN A 851 0.97 25.55 11.82
C GLN A 851 0.90 25.81 13.33
N ASN A 852 -0.06 25.21 14.03
CA ASN A 852 -0.20 25.31 15.49
C ASN A 852 1.06 24.85 16.22
N PHE A 853 1.61 23.68 15.88
CA PHE A 853 2.79 23.14 16.55
C PHE A 853 4.08 23.84 16.14
N SER A 854 4.21 24.28 14.88
CA SER A 854 5.34 25.13 14.47
C SER A 854 5.38 26.42 15.31
N ASP A 855 4.24 27.10 15.44
CA ASP A 855 4.12 28.30 16.26
C ASP A 855 4.35 28.03 17.74
N PHE A 856 3.84 26.91 18.28
CA PHE A 856 4.09 26.51 19.65
C PHE A 856 5.59 26.34 19.93
N PHE A 857 6.30 25.55 19.10
CA PHE A 857 7.74 25.31 19.31
C PHE A 857 8.59 26.58 19.18
N VAL A 858 8.26 27.47 18.25
CA VAL A 858 9.00 28.71 18.05
C VAL A 858 8.65 29.75 19.11
N LYS A 859 7.35 30.05 19.28
CA LYS A 859 6.89 31.19 20.09
C LYS A 859 6.82 30.86 21.58
N GLN A 860 6.48 29.61 21.95
CA GLN A 860 6.33 29.22 23.35
C GLN A 860 7.60 28.58 23.93
N LEU A 861 8.37 27.84 23.12
CA LEU A 861 9.62 27.20 23.60
C LEU A 861 10.91 27.91 23.16
N GLY A 862 10.82 28.93 22.30
CA GLY A 862 12.01 29.68 21.84
C GLY A 862 12.98 28.86 20.99
N LEU A 863 12.50 27.80 20.31
CA LEU A 863 13.36 26.95 19.49
C LEU A 863 13.71 27.66 18.16
N PRO A 864 14.98 27.59 17.70
CA PRO A 864 15.52 28.44 16.63
C PRO A 864 14.93 28.19 15.23
N SER A 865 14.26 27.07 14.97
CA SER A 865 13.39 26.93 13.79
C SER A 865 12.26 25.92 14.02
N GLY A 866 11.02 26.36 13.85
CA GLY A 866 9.86 25.49 13.57
C GLY A 866 9.65 25.27 12.07
N ALA A 867 10.58 25.76 11.24
CA ALA A 867 10.55 25.67 9.79
C ALA A 867 10.60 24.21 9.30
N SER A 868 11.25 23.32 10.07
CA SER A 868 11.23 21.88 9.80
C SER A 868 9.82 21.28 9.83
N LEU A 869 8.87 21.90 10.54
CA LEU A 869 7.45 21.52 10.52
C LEU A 869 6.68 22.18 9.38
N LYS A 870 7.05 23.40 8.95
CA LYS A 870 6.33 24.15 7.89
C LYS A 870 6.60 23.64 6.49
N HIS A 871 7.82 23.20 6.21
CA HIS A 871 8.17 22.51 4.96
C HIS A 871 8.25 21.02 5.29
N GLY A 872 7.35 20.21 4.73
CA GLY A 872 7.29 18.77 5.00
C GLY A 872 8.67 18.14 4.80
N GLY A 873 9.30 17.68 5.88
CA GLY A 873 10.68 17.18 5.82
C GLY A 873 10.82 15.99 4.89
N GLY A 874 11.42 16.22 3.71
CA GLY A 874 12.09 15.19 2.92
C GLY A 874 13.33 14.73 3.68
N SER A 875 13.42 13.42 3.92
CA SER A 875 14.62 12.71 4.38
C SER A 875 15.01 11.73 3.30
#